data_AF-A0A8H4LPV1-F1
#
_entry.id   AF-A0A8H4LPV1-F1
#
_cell.length_a   1.000
_cell.length_b   1.000
_cell.length_c   1.000
_cell.angle_alpha   90.00
_cell.angle_beta   90.00
_cell.angle_gamma   90.00
#
_symmetry.space_group_name_H-M   'P 1'
#
loop_
_entity.id
_entity.type
_entity.pdbx_description
1 polymer ?
#
loop_
_entity_poly.entity_id
_entity_poly.type
_entity_poly.pdbx_seq_one_letter_code
_entity_poly.pdbx_strand_id
1 'polypeptide(L)'
;MCHDTSLFSLPEEILLEIVSFLPKFCLIRSRCVSQKFARLTTPGAFRSLRFRAYGDEPQRFIEIAESENLRRHVREITCDTWNGPDFDNRTGFGYKIHPDFFNALPYISLFRNLDALHLRFSYDCGDWDVEEETADVRYRILDTVFRCLAGTWSEHEQRRIDKTIDHFTSAGYTITQCPATTSKSLIPLRTLTISNLEDFNDPRFTASEAFKTVTNSSSLVDLRLYIATHTIDTLQSSRNFTTRWPEKYDMFDALPTTWLRPTIAKNLRVLSLYCHEPWGWFPKMDFRLVGAGEGIPNLRVLALGNFVFSHEWQVEWFGSLGLEKLYLDGCAILFQANNWLGMTLDQSQTVLRGSDGRAHRISNYGYYVNGTRHHSRDKSEFLQGGVRWNHLLSHWANSMSNLRVFKMGQGHWDDIPNEAIDPTFYENAYKPADHEVTNQPFTHHGFQHFEYPSPGTVGSGIRRYGSPVHSDHGDVLKYVYWTNKYTGYDELWEERESRRKIMTTERWLGKYGDDEQRKLDIEDRAKDHAALDLFISTVDSRRMGMKTIYTFNKEIANEEFFAHDTITQYLEALGFQVSKHAYGLETSFEASVGSGGRQVVFCAEYDALPGIGHGCGHNLIATASVGAFLGKRCGKGELINSGAFSPPEDIAAAIMAHPVPSSIIGPDLRFSGLAGFRLISSHQFRVEFRGHAAHAAGQPWDGVNALDAAVAAYSNVALLRQQIHPDERVHGVIEVGGTVPGVITDYTRMHWHVRSSTVERGERLFQRVKACLEAGAAATGCRINYILQVLLSQLHTLCKTYVEDMAKIGETIALDMPEPASVSTDMGNVSHLVPSFHGAFTITSAPDVAMHSPKFAVAASTEKAHAAAIKAAKGMAMLAIRVLTDGNVAAGARRDFEADGS
;
A
#
# COMPACT_ATOMS: atom_id res chain seq x y z
N MET A 1 -16.33 -32.34 29.00
CA MET A 1 -15.39 -31.34 29.54
C MET A 1 -14.00 -31.70 29.07
N CYS A 2 -13.45 -30.95 28.12
CA CYS A 2 -12.01 -30.82 27.93
C CYS A 2 -11.78 -29.32 27.76
N HIS A 3 -11.09 -28.72 28.73
CA HIS A 3 -10.67 -27.33 28.66
C HIS A 3 -9.27 -27.32 28.09
N ASP A 4 -9.14 -27.06 26.79
CA ASP A 4 -7.85 -26.74 26.19
C ASP A 4 -8.00 -25.46 25.36
N THR A 5 -7.24 -24.45 25.75
CA THR A 5 -7.58 -23.04 25.52
C THR A 5 -6.32 -22.22 25.31
N SER A 6 -5.95 -21.98 24.06
CA SER A 6 -4.75 -21.19 23.70
C SER A 6 -5.09 -19.94 22.90
N LEU A 7 -5.74 -20.10 21.75
CA LEU A 7 -6.47 -19.02 21.07
C LEU A 7 -7.58 -18.43 21.96
N PHE A 8 -7.95 -19.13 23.03
CA PHE A 8 -8.83 -18.63 24.09
C PHE A 8 -8.09 -18.11 25.34
N SER A 9 -6.82 -18.47 25.58
CA SER A 9 -6.01 -17.89 26.68
C SER A 9 -5.20 -16.67 26.28
N LEU A 10 -5.01 -16.44 24.98
CA LEU A 10 -4.44 -15.19 24.48
C LEU A 10 -5.18 -13.98 25.10
N PRO A 11 -4.44 -12.97 25.58
CA PRO A 11 -4.98 -11.69 25.99
C PRO A 11 -5.94 -11.12 24.93
N GLU A 12 -6.98 -10.42 25.38
CA GLU A 12 -8.02 -9.90 24.51
C GLU A 12 -7.43 -8.89 23.50
N GLU A 13 -6.41 -8.16 23.92
CA GLU A 13 -5.62 -7.20 23.15
C GLU A 13 -4.93 -7.87 21.95
N ILE A 14 -4.22 -8.98 22.16
CA ILE A 14 -3.50 -9.71 21.10
C ILE A 14 -4.50 -10.31 20.10
N LEU A 15 -5.63 -10.84 20.59
CA LEU A 15 -6.67 -11.35 19.72
C LEU A 15 -7.32 -10.24 18.89
N LEU A 16 -7.59 -9.07 19.49
CA LEU A 16 -8.09 -7.90 18.76
C LEU A 16 -7.11 -7.42 17.69
N GLU A 17 -5.81 -7.45 17.98
CA GLU A 17 -4.78 -7.04 17.02
C GLU A 17 -4.66 -8.03 15.85
N ILE A 18 -4.57 -9.35 16.11
CA ILE A 18 -4.63 -10.38 15.05
C ILE A 18 -5.89 -10.23 14.20
N VAL A 19 -7.04 -10.06 14.86
CA VAL A 19 -8.34 -9.86 14.22
C VAL A 19 -8.33 -8.59 13.37
N SER A 20 -7.68 -7.50 13.78
CA SER A 20 -7.64 -6.24 13.03
C SER A 20 -6.99 -6.34 11.64
N PHE A 21 -6.11 -7.33 11.42
CA PHE A 21 -5.49 -7.59 10.12
C PHE A 21 -6.25 -8.60 9.25
N LEU A 22 -7.29 -9.26 9.77
CA LEU A 22 -8.08 -10.20 9.00
C LEU A 22 -9.02 -9.46 8.03
N PRO A 23 -9.12 -9.91 6.76
CA PRO A 23 -10.13 -9.40 5.84
C PRO A 23 -11.53 -9.47 6.44
N LYS A 24 -12.38 -8.50 6.11
CA LYS A 24 -13.66 -8.32 6.78
C LYS A 24 -14.62 -9.51 6.69
N PHE A 25 -14.56 -10.26 5.59
CA PHE A 25 -15.30 -11.52 5.45
C PHE A 25 -14.80 -12.62 6.41
N CYS A 26 -13.49 -12.67 6.71
CA CYS A 26 -12.92 -13.55 7.73
C CYS A 26 -13.43 -13.18 9.12
N LEU A 27 -13.56 -11.88 9.44
CA LEU A 27 -14.13 -11.41 10.71
C LEU A 27 -15.54 -11.94 10.93
N ILE A 28 -16.37 -11.83 9.89
CA ILE A 28 -17.76 -12.30 9.86
C ILE A 28 -17.82 -13.81 10.08
N ARG A 29 -17.08 -14.60 9.29
CA ARG A 29 -17.04 -16.07 9.43
C ARG A 29 -16.51 -16.50 10.81
N SER A 30 -15.55 -15.75 11.36
CA SER A 30 -15.01 -15.99 12.71
C SER A 30 -16.05 -15.84 13.83
N ARG A 31 -17.12 -15.05 13.63
CA ARG A 31 -18.21 -14.93 14.63
C ARG A 31 -18.92 -16.27 14.86
N CYS A 32 -18.93 -17.15 13.87
CA CYS A 32 -19.55 -18.47 13.96
C CYS A 32 -18.66 -19.51 14.68
N VAL A 33 -17.39 -19.20 14.95
CA VAL A 33 -16.42 -20.15 15.53
C VAL A 33 -16.64 -20.35 17.04
N SER A 34 -16.96 -19.28 17.79
CA SER A 34 -17.21 -19.35 19.23
C SER A 34 -17.81 -18.05 19.77
N GLN A 35 -18.34 -18.05 21.01
CA GLN A 35 -18.80 -16.81 21.63
C GLN A 35 -17.67 -15.81 21.97
N LYS A 36 -16.45 -16.26 22.31
CA LYS A 36 -15.31 -15.32 22.50
C LYS A 36 -14.99 -14.62 21.18
N PHE A 37 -14.86 -15.37 20.08
CA PHE A 37 -14.65 -14.77 18.76
C PHE A 37 -15.83 -13.90 18.30
N ALA A 38 -17.08 -14.32 18.51
CA ALA A 38 -18.24 -13.47 18.25
C ALA A 38 -18.15 -12.13 18.97
N ARG A 39 -17.75 -12.11 20.25
CA ARG A 39 -17.56 -10.87 21.03
C ARG A 39 -16.42 -10.00 20.49
N LEU A 40 -15.31 -10.60 20.05
CA LEU A 40 -14.12 -9.91 19.56
C LEU A 40 -14.27 -9.38 18.13
N THR A 41 -14.85 -10.18 17.22
CA THR A 41 -14.90 -9.84 15.80
C THR A 41 -16.18 -9.12 15.39
N THR A 42 -17.29 -9.18 16.16
CA THR A 42 -18.50 -8.39 15.86
C THR A 42 -18.23 -6.88 15.86
N PRO A 43 -17.48 -6.29 16.83
CA PRO A 43 -17.11 -4.88 16.79
C PRO A 43 -16.36 -4.47 15.51
N GLY A 44 -15.37 -5.25 15.07
CA GLY A 44 -14.63 -4.97 13.83
C GLY A 44 -15.46 -5.23 12.56
N ALA A 45 -16.20 -6.34 12.53
CA ALA A 45 -17.08 -6.69 11.41
C ALA A 45 -18.17 -5.61 11.20
N PHE A 46 -18.84 -5.13 12.25
CA PHE A 46 -19.92 -4.15 12.09
C PHE A 46 -19.45 -2.70 12.25
N ARG A 47 -18.13 -2.43 12.23
CA ARG A 47 -17.57 -1.08 12.42
C ARG A 47 -17.97 -0.10 11.32
N SER A 48 -17.84 -0.51 10.06
CA SER A 48 -18.22 0.28 8.88
C SER A 48 -19.27 -0.47 8.05
N LEU A 49 -20.34 0.22 7.64
CA LEU A 49 -21.38 -0.30 6.77
C LEU A 49 -21.43 0.50 5.48
N ARG A 50 -21.53 -0.15 4.32
CA ARG A 50 -21.93 0.50 3.06
C ARG A 50 -23.30 -0.05 2.68
N PHE A 51 -24.13 0.77 2.06
CA PHE A 51 -25.31 0.30 1.33
C PHE A 51 -25.47 1.13 0.07
N ARG A 52 -25.66 0.44 -1.04
CA ARG A 52 -25.79 1.02 -2.37
C ARG A 52 -27.26 1.10 -2.78
N ALA A 53 -27.53 1.88 -3.81
CA ALA A 53 -28.88 2.07 -4.35
C ALA A 53 -29.46 0.86 -5.11
N TYR A 54 -28.83 -0.32 -5.10
CA TYR A 54 -29.29 -1.53 -5.81
C TYR A 54 -29.62 -2.71 -4.90
N GLY A 55 -30.32 -3.68 -5.49
CA GLY A 55 -30.50 -5.02 -4.93
C GLY A 55 -31.24 -4.99 -3.59
N ASP A 56 -30.84 -5.89 -2.69
CA ASP A 56 -31.37 -5.95 -1.33
C ASP A 56 -30.43 -5.32 -0.29
N GLU A 57 -29.40 -4.59 -0.72
CA GLU A 57 -28.48 -3.86 0.17
C GLU A 57 -29.22 -2.89 1.13
N PRO A 58 -30.21 -2.08 0.68
CA PRO A 58 -30.95 -1.19 1.58
C PRO A 58 -31.74 -1.95 2.66
N GLN A 59 -32.33 -3.09 2.31
CA GLN A 59 -33.10 -3.91 3.26
C GLN A 59 -32.18 -4.52 4.34
N ARG A 60 -31.00 -4.99 3.95
CA ARG A 60 -29.99 -5.52 4.90
C ARG A 60 -29.41 -4.44 5.80
N PHE A 61 -29.28 -3.21 5.31
CA PHE A 61 -28.93 -2.05 6.13
C PHE A 61 -30.02 -1.75 7.18
N ILE A 62 -31.30 -1.80 6.79
CA ILE A 62 -32.44 -1.65 7.70
C ILE A 62 -32.38 -2.71 8.82
N GLU A 63 -32.22 -4.00 8.47
CA GLU A 63 -32.12 -5.10 9.46
C GLU A 63 -30.97 -4.89 10.47
N ILE A 64 -29.81 -4.38 10.02
CA ILE A 64 -28.69 -4.07 10.90
C ILE A 64 -29.00 -2.83 11.79
N ALA A 65 -29.71 -1.84 11.27
CA ALA A 65 -30.11 -0.62 12.00
C ALA A 65 -31.18 -0.88 13.07
N GLU A 66 -32.10 -1.81 12.82
CA GLU A 66 -33.09 -2.26 13.79
C GLU A 66 -32.46 -3.13 14.88
N SER A 67 -31.45 -3.94 14.53
CA SER A 67 -30.72 -4.78 15.47
C SER A 67 -29.85 -3.97 16.44
N GLU A 68 -30.36 -3.73 17.65
CA GLU A 68 -29.65 -2.99 18.71
C GLU A 68 -28.26 -3.58 19.04
N ASN A 69 -28.14 -4.91 18.97
CA ASN A 69 -26.87 -5.61 19.20
C ASN A 69 -25.82 -5.35 18.11
N LEU A 70 -26.22 -5.03 16.88
CA LEU A 70 -25.31 -4.76 15.77
C LEU A 70 -25.05 -3.26 15.59
N ARG A 71 -26.11 -2.44 15.54
CA ARG A 71 -26.00 -0.98 15.29
C ARG A 71 -25.10 -0.25 16.27
N ARG A 72 -24.99 -0.73 17.52
CA ARG A 72 -24.11 -0.15 18.56
C ARG A 72 -22.61 -0.26 18.22
N HIS A 73 -22.22 -1.16 17.32
CA HIS A 73 -20.84 -1.34 16.89
C HIS A 73 -20.47 -0.49 15.68
N VAL A 74 -21.46 0.05 14.97
CA VAL A 74 -21.27 0.89 13.78
C VAL A 74 -20.72 2.25 14.19
N ARG A 75 -19.59 2.59 13.57
CA ARG A 75 -18.86 3.86 13.68
C ARG A 75 -18.78 4.60 12.35
N GLU A 76 -18.99 3.91 11.23
CA GLU A 76 -18.89 4.48 9.89
C GLU A 76 -20.04 3.98 9.02
N ILE A 77 -20.63 4.88 8.24
CA ILE A 77 -21.66 4.55 7.24
C ILE A 77 -21.28 5.18 5.90
N THR A 78 -21.40 4.41 4.83
CA THR A 78 -21.31 4.86 3.44
C THR A 78 -22.66 4.65 2.75
N CYS A 79 -23.24 5.74 2.27
CA CYS A 79 -24.48 5.77 1.51
C CYS A 79 -24.13 6.15 0.06
N ASP A 80 -24.50 5.31 -0.91
CA ASP A 80 -23.87 5.32 -2.21
C ASP A 80 -24.87 5.11 -3.36
N THR A 81 -24.97 6.08 -4.26
CA THR A 81 -25.77 5.98 -5.49
C THR A 81 -24.91 5.71 -6.73
N TRP A 82 -23.57 5.65 -6.58
CA TRP A 82 -22.65 5.40 -7.69
C TRP A 82 -22.37 3.91 -7.90
N ASN A 83 -22.44 3.47 -9.16
CA ASN A 83 -22.34 2.04 -9.55
C ASN A 83 -21.01 1.65 -10.22
N GLY A 84 -19.98 2.49 -10.13
CA GLY A 84 -18.67 2.22 -10.75
C GLY A 84 -18.42 3.03 -12.03
N PRO A 85 -17.19 2.96 -12.59
CA PRO A 85 -16.79 3.70 -13.78
C PRO A 85 -17.27 3.05 -15.10
N ASP A 86 -17.55 1.74 -15.10
CA ASP A 86 -18.00 1.00 -16.28
C ASP A 86 -19.49 1.21 -16.57
N PHE A 87 -20.26 1.71 -15.60
CA PHE A 87 -21.67 2.00 -15.76
C PHE A 87 -21.87 3.38 -16.40
N ASP A 88 -21.61 3.45 -17.71
CA ASP A 88 -21.66 4.69 -18.48
C ASP A 88 -23.12 5.14 -18.73
N ASN A 89 -23.62 5.99 -17.83
CA ASN A 89 -24.94 6.62 -17.91
C ASN A 89 -25.13 7.40 -19.23
N ARG A 90 -24.05 7.77 -19.95
CA ARG A 90 -24.10 8.41 -21.29
C ARG A 90 -24.84 7.60 -22.36
N THR A 91 -25.17 6.33 -22.12
CA THR A 91 -25.96 5.50 -23.05
C THR A 91 -27.48 5.55 -22.86
N GLY A 92 -27.98 6.14 -21.77
CA GLY A 92 -29.43 6.30 -21.54
C GLY A 92 -30.20 4.98 -21.29
N PHE A 93 -29.51 3.92 -20.82
CA PHE A 93 -30.10 2.61 -20.56
C PHE A 93 -29.93 2.14 -19.09
N GLY A 94 -30.78 2.68 -18.21
CA GLY A 94 -31.58 1.83 -17.32
C GLY A 94 -30.96 1.35 -16.00
N TYR A 95 -30.54 2.27 -15.13
CA TYR A 95 -30.33 2.00 -13.71
C TYR A 95 -31.13 2.98 -12.84
N LYS A 96 -32.26 2.48 -12.30
CA LYS A 96 -33.07 3.21 -11.32
C LYS A 96 -32.52 3.00 -9.92
N ILE A 97 -32.26 4.10 -9.21
CA ILE A 97 -32.08 4.10 -7.74
C ILE A 97 -33.25 3.34 -7.13
N HIS A 98 -32.99 2.21 -6.47
CA HIS A 98 -34.07 1.35 -5.98
C HIS A 98 -34.90 2.09 -4.92
N PRO A 99 -36.24 2.04 -4.93
CA PRO A 99 -37.06 2.78 -3.96
C PRO A 99 -36.71 2.50 -2.49
N ASP A 100 -36.27 1.26 -2.18
CA ASP A 100 -35.87 0.90 -0.82
C ASP A 100 -34.58 1.61 -0.33
N PHE A 101 -33.77 2.16 -1.24
CA PHE A 101 -32.65 3.03 -0.86
C PHE A 101 -33.16 4.25 -0.08
N PHE A 102 -34.26 4.87 -0.53
CA PHE A 102 -34.87 5.99 0.18
C PHE A 102 -35.52 5.52 1.50
N ASN A 103 -36.10 4.31 1.55
CA ASN A 103 -36.59 3.70 2.79
C ASN A 103 -35.46 3.47 3.83
N ALA A 104 -34.22 3.23 3.40
CA ALA A 104 -33.08 3.02 4.28
C ALA A 104 -32.54 4.32 4.90
N LEU A 105 -32.57 5.47 4.20
CA LEU A 105 -31.99 6.73 4.69
C LEU A 105 -32.46 7.16 6.10
N PRO A 106 -33.77 7.10 6.46
CA PRO A 106 -34.24 7.43 7.82
C PRO A 106 -33.61 6.62 8.95
N TYR A 107 -33.18 5.37 8.68
CA TYR A 107 -32.59 4.49 9.68
C TYR A 107 -31.19 4.93 10.12
N ILE A 108 -30.54 5.86 9.38
CA ILE A 108 -29.31 6.54 9.82
C ILE A 108 -29.50 7.19 11.21
N SER A 109 -30.71 7.66 11.53
CA SER A 109 -31.05 8.27 12.83
C SER A 109 -30.88 7.33 14.06
N LEU A 110 -30.82 6.02 13.84
CA LEU A 110 -30.64 5.00 14.89
C LEU A 110 -29.17 4.81 15.31
N PHE A 111 -28.20 5.19 14.47
CA PHE A 111 -26.78 4.94 14.72
C PHE A 111 -26.15 6.04 15.60
N ARG A 112 -26.47 5.99 16.90
CA ARG A 112 -26.02 6.97 17.90
C ARG A 112 -24.50 7.02 18.13
N ASN A 113 -23.80 6.00 17.65
CA ASN A 113 -22.36 5.76 17.83
C ASN A 113 -21.51 6.14 16.61
N LEU A 114 -22.13 6.77 15.59
CA LEU A 114 -21.51 7.11 14.31
C LEU A 114 -20.43 8.20 14.45
N ASP A 115 -19.19 7.83 14.15
CA ASP A 115 -18.02 8.73 14.10
C ASP A 115 -17.83 9.33 12.69
N ALA A 116 -18.14 8.58 11.64
CA ALA A 116 -17.91 8.95 10.25
C ALA A 116 -19.12 8.66 9.34
N LEU A 117 -19.38 9.55 8.39
CA LEU A 117 -20.41 9.38 7.36
C LEU A 117 -19.84 9.77 6.00
N HIS A 118 -20.09 8.94 5.01
CA HIS A 118 -19.66 9.13 3.64
C HIS A 118 -20.89 9.07 2.72
N LEU A 119 -21.17 10.16 2.01
CA LEU A 119 -22.15 10.19 0.94
C LEU A 119 -21.40 10.13 -0.40
N ARG A 120 -21.83 9.28 -1.32
CA ARG A 120 -21.29 9.21 -2.67
C ARG A 120 -22.40 9.29 -3.69
N PHE A 121 -22.26 10.27 -4.58
CA PHE A 121 -23.15 10.54 -5.70
C PHE A 121 -22.54 10.06 -7.02
N SER A 122 -23.34 9.97 -8.08
CA SER A 122 -22.87 9.76 -9.45
C SER A 122 -21.91 10.88 -9.91
N TYR A 123 -21.07 10.66 -10.93
CA TYR A 123 -20.30 11.76 -11.53
C TYR A 123 -21.23 12.69 -12.32
N ASP A 124 -22.06 12.11 -13.19
CA ASP A 124 -23.02 12.86 -13.98
C ASP A 124 -24.24 13.24 -13.11
N CYS A 125 -24.60 14.52 -13.18
CA CYS A 125 -25.87 15.08 -12.74
C CYS A 125 -26.38 15.97 -13.87
N GLY A 126 -27.67 15.89 -14.19
CA GLY A 126 -28.24 16.60 -15.32
C GLY A 126 -29.77 16.62 -15.33
N ASP A 127 -30.30 17.46 -16.21
CA ASP A 127 -31.73 17.72 -16.38
C ASP A 127 -32.15 17.36 -17.82
N TRP A 128 -32.43 16.07 -18.01
CA TRP A 128 -33.05 15.50 -19.20
C TRP A 128 -33.99 14.35 -18.80
N ASP A 129 -35.02 14.08 -19.61
CA ASP A 129 -36.04 13.01 -19.44
C ASP A 129 -35.50 11.55 -19.36
N VAL A 130 -34.18 11.37 -19.21
CA VAL A 130 -33.45 10.09 -19.26
C VAL A 130 -32.45 9.89 -18.12
N GLU A 131 -32.23 10.89 -17.25
CA GLU A 131 -31.23 10.81 -16.17
C GLU A 131 -31.86 10.50 -14.80
N GLU A 132 -31.16 9.69 -14.00
CA GLU A 132 -31.77 8.95 -12.87
C GLU A 132 -31.36 9.50 -11.48
N GLU A 133 -30.40 10.43 -11.43
CA GLU A 133 -29.92 11.09 -10.20
C GLU A 133 -29.77 12.61 -10.40
N THR A 134 -30.89 13.34 -10.33
CA THR A 134 -30.93 14.80 -10.55
C THR A 134 -30.57 15.61 -9.29
N ALA A 135 -30.38 16.93 -9.44
CA ALA A 135 -30.18 17.88 -8.33
C ALA A 135 -31.26 17.75 -7.22
N ASP A 136 -32.52 17.50 -7.62
CA ASP A 136 -33.62 17.26 -6.69
C ASP A 136 -33.50 15.93 -5.93
N VAL A 137 -32.96 14.89 -6.57
CA VAL A 137 -32.61 13.62 -5.92
C VAL A 137 -31.51 13.82 -4.89
N ARG A 138 -30.45 14.54 -5.26
CA ARG A 138 -29.33 14.89 -4.37
C ARG A 138 -29.79 15.71 -3.17
N TYR A 139 -30.59 16.76 -3.41
CA TYR A 139 -31.26 17.56 -2.37
C TYR A 139 -32.06 16.69 -1.39
N ARG A 140 -32.90 15.78 -1.91
CA ARG A 140 -33.70 14.87 -1.08
C ARG A 140 -32.83 13.98 -0.20
N ILE A 141 -31.76 13.39 -0.75
CA ILE A 141 -30.83 12.54 0.00
C ILE A 141 -30.12 13.36 1.08
N LEU A 142 -29.55 14.51 0.71
CA LEU A 142 -28.81 15.41 1.61
C LEU A 142 -29.68 15.89 2.78
N ASP A 143 -30.87 16.45 2.52
CA ASP A 143 -31.75 16.96 3.59
C ASP A 143 -32.29 15.84 4.48
N THR A 144 -32.60 14.66 3.91
CA THR A 144 -33.02 13.48 4.69
C THR A 144 -31.92 13.04 5.66
N VAL A 145 -30.69 12.88 5.16
CA VAL A 145 -29.51 12.48 5.95
C VAL A 145 -29.19 13.51 7.03
N PHE A 146 -29.15 14.80 6.69
CA PHE A 146 -28.81 15.85 7.65
C PHE A 146 -29.87 16.02 8.74
N ARG A 147 -31.15 15.80 8.42
CA ARG A 147 -32.22 15.72 9.44
C ARG A 147 -32.06 14.52 10.37
N CYS A 148 -31.59 13.38 9.85
CA CYS A 148 -31.29 12.21 10.68
C CYS A 148 -30.12 12.50 11.64
N LEU A 149 -29.05 13.12 11.14
CA LEU A 149 -27.91 13.56 11.95
C LEU A 149 -28.32 14.61 12.98
N ALA A 150 -29.13 15.60 12.62
CA ALA A 150 -29.60 16.66 13.53
C ALA A 150 -30.60 16.16 14.59
N GLY A 151 -31.18 14.97 14.41
CA GLY A 151 -32.28 14.48 15.25
C GLY A 151 -33.62 15.18 14.97
N THR A 152 -33.78 15.78 13.78
CA THR A 152 -34.99 16.52 13.37
C THR A 152 -35.78 15.82 12.27
N TRP A 153 -35.38 14.60 11.88
CA TRP A 153 -36.12 13.81 10.88
C TRP A 153 -37.48 13.34 11.42
N SER A 154 -38.50 13.45 10.58
CA SER A 154 -39.81 12.86 10.82
C SER A 154 -40.49 12.53 9.49
N GLU A 155 -41.36 11.52 9.50
CA GLU A 155 -42.15 11.12 8.34
C GLU A 155 -42.99 12.28 7.76
N HIS A 156 -43.50 13.17 8.62
CA HIS A 156 -44.26 14.35 8.19
C HIS A 156 -43.40 15.32 7.36
N GLU A 157 -42.19 15.62 7.84
CA GLU A 157 -41.24 16.47 7.10
C GLU A 157 -40.76 15.80 5.82
N GLN A 158 -40.55 14.48 5.82
CA GLN A 158 -40.23 13.74 4.60
C GLN A 158 -41.35 13.86 3.56
N ARG A 159 -42.60 13.60 3.95
CA ARG A 159 -43.77 13.77 3.08
C ARG A 159 -43.96 15.21 2.60
N ARG A 160 -43.38 16.21 3.28
CA ARG A 160 -43.35 17.61 2.83
C ARG A 160 -42.27 17.83 1.76
N ILE A 161 -41.08 17.26 1.94
CA ILE A 161 -39.97 17.30 0.96
C ILE A 161 -40.37 16.56 -0.33
N ASP A 162 -40.89 15.35 -0.19
CA ASP A 162 -41.32 14.49 -1.31
C ASP A 162 -42.45 15.14 -2.14
N LYS A 163 -43.22 16.07 -1.56
CA LYS A 163 -44.24 16.88 -2.27
C LYS A 163 -43.70 18.14 -2.96
N THR A 164 -42.50 18.60 -2.60
CA THR A 164 -41.88 19.77 -3.23
C THR A 164 -41.08 19.42 -4.48
N ILE A 165 -41.05 18.14 -4.86
CA ILE A 165 -40.27 17.59 -5.97
C ILE A 165 -41.21 16.74 -6.84
N ASP A 166 -41.65 17.30 -7.97
CA ASP A 166 -42.75 16.77 -8.78
C ASP A 166 -42.46 15.35 -9.35
N HIS A 167 -41.18 15.06 -9.61
CA HIS A 167 -40.68 13.78 -10.13
C HIS A 167 -40.94 12.58 -9.21
N PHE A 168 -40.98 12.77 -7.89
CA PHE A 168 -41.08 11.63 -6.95
C PHE A 168 -42.50 11.12 -6.73
N THR A 169 -43.51 11.98 -6.91
CA THR A 169 -44.94 11.61 -6.75
C THR A 169 -45.48 10.71 -7.86
N SER A 170 -44.87 10.72 -9.04
CA SER A 170 -45.29 9.93 -10.22
C SER A 170 -44.52 8.61 -10.39
N ALA A 171 -43.30 8.50 -9.84
CA ALA A 171 -42.39 7.37 -10.07
C ALA A 171 -42.30 6.35 -8.91
N GLY A 172 -43.13 6.47 -7.86
CA GLY A 172 -43.25 5.46 -6.80
C GLY A 172 -42.21 5.52 -5.67
N TYR A 173 -41.38 6.56 -5.63
CA TYR A 173 -40.27 6.73 -4.68
C TYR A 173 -40.65 7.25 -3.29
N THR A 174 -41.95 7.25 -2.93
CA THR A 174 -42.41 7.71 -1.61
C THR A 174 -41.88 6.78 -0.52
N ILE A 175 -41.40 7.31 0.60
CA ILE A 175 -40.97 6.47 1.73
C ILE A 175 -42.17 5.67 2.26
N THR A 176 -42.08 4.33 2.20
CA THR A 176 -43.10 3.38 2.66
C THR A 176 -42.70 2.67 3.95
N GLN A 177 -41.41 2.63 4.29
CA GLN A 177 -40.89 2.07 5.54
C GLN A 177 -40.04 3.11 6.27
N CYS A 178 -40.19 3.21 7.60
CA CYS A 178 -39.40 4.12 8.42
C CYS A 178 -39.25 3.59 9.86
N PRO A 179 -38.19 3.98 10.59
CA PRO A 179 -37.94 3.51 11.94
C PRO A 179 -39.06 3.91 12.91
N ALA A 180 -39.57 2.92 13.66
CA ALA A 180 -40.70 3.10 14.59
C ALA A 180 -40.47 4.14 15.69
N THR A 181 -39.21 4.43 16.03
CA THR A 181 -38.84 5.55 16.91
C THR A 181 -37.54 6.20 16.42
N THR A 182 -37.48 7.53 16.41
CA THR A 182 -36.27 8.29 16.08
C THR A 182 -35.80 9.11 17.28
N SER A 183 -34.48 9.25 17.43
CA SER A 183 -33.89 10.04 18.51
C SER A 183 -33.89 11.53 18.15
N LYS A 184 -34.45 12.37 19.04
CA LYS A 184 -34.51 13.83 18.86
C LYS A 184 -33.22 14.56 19.25
N SER A 185 -32.06 13.92 19.08
CA SER A 185 -30.77 14.46 19.51
C SER A 185 -29.72 14.40 18.40
N LEU A 186 -28.89 15.43 18.32
CA LEU A 186 -27.78 15.53 17.38
C LEU A 186 -26.83 14.32 17.53
N ILE A 187 -26.50 13.67 16.41
CA ILE A 187 -25.44 12.65 16.33
C ILE A 187 -24.09 13.38 16.32
N PRO A 188 -23.15 13.06 17.24
CA PRO A 188 -21.88 13.77 17.37
C PRO A 188 -20.85 13.31 16.32
N LEU A 189 -21.21 13.46 15.04
CA LEU A 189 -20.41 13.04 13.90
C LEU A 189 -19.04 13.75 13.90
N ARG A 190 -17.96 13.01 13.64
CA ARG A 190 -16.58 13.51 13.65
C ARG A 190 -16.03 13.79 12.25
N THR A 191 -16.33 12.89 11.30
CA THR A 191 -15.90 12.95 9.91
C THR A 191 -17.10 12.95 8.97
N LEU A 192 -17.13 13.87 8.00
CA LEU A 192 -18.10 13.90 6.92
C LEU A 192 -17.37 13.96 5.57
N THR A 193 -17.62 12.96 4.72
CA THR A 193 -17.24 12.98 3.30
C THR A 193 -18.47 13.12 2.43
N ILE A 194 -18.41 13.98 1.42
CA ILE A 194 -19.36 13.96 0.29
C ILE A 194 -18.54 13.89 -0.99
N SER A 195 -18.74 12.82 -1.75
CA SER A 195 -18.11 12.56 -3.04
C SER A 195 -19.07 12.86 -4.18
N ASN A 196 -18.56 13.53 -5.21
CA ASN A 196 -19.34 14.03 -6.35
C ASN A 196 -20.49 14.98 -5.96
N LEU A 197 -20.26 15.83 -4.97
CA LEU A 197 -21.15 16.94 -4.68
C LEU A 197 -21.21 17.88 -5.89
N GLU A 198 -22.41 18.20 -6.35
CA GLU A 198 -22.67 19.05 -7.51
C GLU A 198 -22.05 20.45 -7.35
N ASP A 199 -21.60 21.10 -8.44
CA ASP A 199 -21.03 22.45 -8.39
C ASP A 199 -22.06 23.58 -8.19
N PHE A 200 -23.27 23.21 -7.76
CA PHE A 200 -24.41 24.05 -7.43
C PHE A 200 -24.67 24.11 -5.91
N ASN A 201 -24.93 25.31 -5.37
CA ASN A 201 -25.35 25.49 -3.98
C ASN A 201 -26.88 25.56 -3.88
N ASP A 202 -27.54 24.43 -3.59
CA ASP A 202 -28.98 24.42 -3.35
C ASP A 202 -29.33 25.19 -2.04
N PRO A 203 -30.03 26.34 -2.14
CA PRO A 203 -30.38 27.15 -0.98
C PRO A 203 -31.44 26.47 -0.09
N ARG A 204 -32.25 25.54 -0.62
CA ARG A 204 -33.22 24.77 0.17
C ARG A 204 -32.51 23.93 1.22
N PHE A 205 -31.35 23.37 0.85
CA PHE A 205 -30.51 22.57 1.74
C PHE A 205 -29.62 23.43 2.64
N THR A 206 -28.81 24.34 2.09
CA THR A 206 -27.82 25.07 2.90
C THR A 206 -28.43 26.14 3.81
N ALA A 207 -29.66 26.60 3.54
CA ALA A 207 -30.42 27.41 4.49
C ALA A 207 -31.16 26.59 5.56
N SER A 208 -31.21 25.25 5.47
CA SER A 208 -31.97 24.41 6.41
C SER A 208 -31.38 24.43 7.83
N GLU A 209 -32.24 24.36 8.84
CA GLU A 209 -31.81 24.25 10.23
C GLU A 209 -31.11 22.91 10.52
N ALA A 210 -31.38 21.86 9.75
CA ALA A 210 -30.68 20.58 9.85
C ALA A 210 -29.21 20.71 9.39
N PHE A 211 -28.96 21.29 8.20
CA PHE A 211 -27.62 21.62 7.72
C PHE A 211 -26.87 22.50 8.72
N LYS A 212 -27.52 23.56 9.21
CA LYS A 212 -26.92 24.48 10.20
C LYS A 212 -26.60 23.78 11.52
N THR A 213 -27.43 22.86 11.99
CA THR A 213 -27.22 22.15 13.27
C THR A 213 -26.02 21.22 13.17
N VAL A 214 -25.94 20.40 12.12
CA VAL A 214 -24.83 19.45 11.91
C VAL A 214 -23.51 20.19 11.73
N THR A 215 -23.46 21.21 10.86
CA THR A 215 -22.21 21.95 10.60
C THR A 215 -21.82 22.90 11.75
N ASN A 216 -22.74 23.25 12.66
CA ASN A 216 -22.37 23.94 13.92
C ASN A 216 -21.83 22.99 14.99
N SER A 217 -21.87 21.66 14.80
CA SER A 217 -21.42 20.72 15.82
C SER A 217 -19.93 20.87 16.13
N SER A 218 -19.59 20.89 17.42
CA SER A 218 -18.19 20.87 17.87
C SER A 218 -17.52 19.49 17.72
N SER A 219 -18.28 18.45 17.36
CA SER A 219 -17.73 17.12 17.07
C SER A 219 -17.10 17.04 15.68
N LEU A 220 -17.62 17.79 14.71
CA LEU A 220 -17.23 17.71 13.30
C LEU A 220 -15.89 18.43 13.09
N VAL A 221 -14.83 17.63 12.87
CA VAL A 221 -13.45 18.13 12.77
C VAL A 221 -12.73 17.65 11.50
N ASP A 222 -13.36 16.81 10.68
CA ASP A 222 -12.84 16.29 9.43
C ASP A 222 -13.92 16.42 8.35
N LEU A 223 -13.72 17.35 7.41
CA LEU A 223 -14.64 17.64 6.32
C LEU A 223 -13.95 17.37 4.98
N ARG A 224 -14.58 16.56 4.13
CA ARG A 224 -14.06 16.19 2.82
C ARG A 224 -15.14 16.39 1.77
N LEU A 225 -14.91 17.30 0.83
CA LEU A 225 -15.81 17.58 -0.27
C LEU A 225 -15.05 17.32 -1.57
N TYR A 226 -15.57 16.40 -2.38
CA TYR A 226 -15.20 16.26 -3.78
C TYR A 226 -16.36 16.78 -4.62
N ILE A 227 -16.09 17.85 -5.36
CA ILE A 227 -17.03 18.56 -6.23
C ILE A 227 -16.95 17.97 -7.65
N ALA A 228 -18.08 17.48 -8.15
CA ALA A 228 -18.28 17.11 -9.54
C ALA A 228 -18.84 18.32 -10.29
N THR A 229 -18.29 18.60 -11.48
CA THR A 229 -18.76 19.65 -12.37
C THR A 229 -19.70 19.07 -13.43
N HIS A 230 -20.79 19.76 -13.75
CA HIS A 230 -21.71 19.29 -14.80
C HIS A 230 -21.02 19.08 -16.16
N THR A 231 -21.00 17.83 -16.60
CA THR A 231 -20.50 17.35 -17.91
C THR A 231 -21.63 17.25 -18.93
N ILE A 232 -21.81 18.30 -19.75
CA ILE A 232 -22.70 18.23 -20.93
C ILE A 232 -21.98 17.47 -22.06
N ASP A 233 -21.86 16.14 -21.93
CA ASP A 233 -21.23 15.27 -22.94
C ASP A 233 -22.21 14.82 -24.04
N THR A 234 -23.51 15.14 -23.90
CA THR A 234 -24.50 14.97 -24.96
C THR A 234 -24.35 16.06 -26.03
N LEU A 235 -23.72 15.67 -27.16
CA LEU A 235 -23.56 16.37 -28.45
C LEU A 235 -22.25 17.14 -28.67
N GLN A 236 -21.29 16.46 -29.32
CA GLN A 236 -20.11 17.02 -30.02
C GLN A 236 -20.42 18.06 -31.13
N SER A 237 -21.63 18.61 -31.21
CA SER A 237 -22.15 19.27 -32.41
C SER A 237 -22.90 20.60 -32.19
N SER A 238 -23.12 21.08 -30.96
CA SER A 238 -23.93 22.29 -30.72
C SER A 238 -23.23 23.39 -29.89
N ARG A 239 -22.92 24.50 -30.57
CA ARG A 239 -21.93 25.52 -30.14
C ARG A 239 -22.42 26.58 -29.13
N ASN A 240 -23.56 26.37 -28.45
CA ASN A 240 -24.37 27.46 -27.87
C ASN A 240 -24.83 27.28 -26.40
N PHE A 241 -24.26 26.35 -25.60
CA PHE A 241 -24.91 25.93 -24.34
C PHE A 241 -24.24 26.24 -23.00
N THR A 242 -23.04 26.79 -22.96
CA THR A 242 -22.51 27.45 -21.73
C THR A 242 -23.24 28.76 -21.36
N THR A 243 -24.31 29.11 -22.10
CA THR A 243 -25.29 30.17 -21.82
C THR A 243 -26.60 29.65 -21.22
N ARG A 244 -26.71 28.36 -20.86
CA ARG A 244 -27.98 27.74 -20.42
C ARG A 244 -28.11 27.41 -18.93
N TRP A 245 -27.02 27.46 -18.16
CA TRP A 245 -26.99 27.19 -16.71
C TRP A 245 -26.32 28.37 -16.00
N PRO A 246 -27.08 29.41 -15.60
CA PRO A 246 -26.57 30.54 -14.81
C PRO A 246 -25.84 30.14 -13.52
N GLU A 247 -26.22 28.98 -12.95
CA GLU A 247 -25.82 28.51 -11.62
C GLU A 247 -24.54 27.65 -11.62
N LYS A 248 -23.89 27.44 -12.78
CA LYS A 248 -22.65 26.65 -12.86
C LYS A 248 -21.55 27.33 -12.04
N TYR A 249 -20.88 26.56 -11.20
CA TYR A 249 -19.88 26.97 -10.21
C TYR A 249 -20.39 27.81 -9.01
N ASP A 250 -21.70 28.02 -8.83
CA ASP A 250 -22.27 28.76 -7.69
C ASP A 250 -21.79 28.22 -6.33
N MET A 251 -21.48 26.92 -6.24
CA MET A 251 -20.97 26.32 -5.02
C MET A 251 -19.64 26.95 -4.56
N PHE A 252 -18.75 27.38 -5.47
CA PHE A 252 -17.45 27.95 -5.08
C PHE A 252 -17.58 29.34 -4.44
N ASP A 253 -18.48 30.19 -4.96
CA ASP A 253 -18.80 31.47 -4.34
C ASP A 253 -19.54 31.29 -3.00
N ALA A 254 -20.39 30.26 -2.89
CA ALA A 254 -21.12 29.95 -1.66
C ALA A 254 -20.25 29.30 -0.56
N LEU A 255 -19.24 28.51 -0.92
CA LEU A 255 -18.47 27.64 -0.01
C LEU A 255 -17.97 28.32 1.28
N PRO A 256 -17.39 29.54 1.25
CA PRO A 256 -16.92 30.25 2.45
C PRO A 256 -18.05 30.63 3.43
N THR A 257 -19.28 30.72 2.94
CA THR A 257 -20.46 31.15 3.72
C THR A 257 -21.35 29.99 4.17
N THR A 258 -21.25 28.82 3.52
CA THR A 258 -22.01 27.61 3.83
C THR A 258 -21.13 26.56 4.53
N TRP A 259 -20.35 25.80 3.76
CA TRP A 259 -19.54 24.67 4.23
C TRP A 259 -18.27 25.07 5.01
N LEU A 260 -17.78 26.30 4.84
CA LEU A 260 -16.56 26.82 5.48
C LEU A 260 -16.81 28.11 6.30
N ARG A 261 -18.03 28.27 6.80
CA ARG A 261 -18.45 29.38 7.68
C ARG A 261 -17.71 29.39 9.04
N PRO A 262 -17.71 30.48 9.81
CA PRO A 262 -16.90 30.64 11.04
C PRO A 262 -16.99 29.50 12.04
N THR A 263 -18.18 28.96 12.27
CA THR A 263 -18.41 27.91 13.29
C THR A 263 -17.75 26.58 12.92
N ILE A 264 -17.92 26.11 11.69
CA ILE A 264 -17.28 24.87 11.22
C ILE A 264 -15.78 25.08 11.01
N ALA A 265 -15.37 26.17 10.35
CA ALA A 265 -13.96 26.46 10.07
C ALA A 265 -13.10 26.53 11.35
N LYS A 266 -13.66 27.03 12.47
CA LYS A 266 -12.99 27.02 13.77
C LYS A 266 -12.76 25.61 14.33
N ASN A 267 -13.62 24.65 14.01
CA ASN A 267 -13.55 23.28 14.54
C ASN A 267 -12.67 22.34 13.70
N LEU A 268 -12.56 22.59 12.38
CA LEU A 268 -11.84 21.70 11.47
C LEU A 268 -10.37 21.51 11.84
N ARG A 269 -9.96 20.24 11.88
CA ARG A 269 -8.58 19.75 11.96
C ARG A 269 -8.11 19.10 10.66
N VAL A 270 -9.05 18.56 9.89
CA VAL A 270 -8.82 17.99 8.55
C VAL A 270 -9.79 18.67 7.57
N LEU A 271 -9.26 19.14 6.45
CA LEU A 271 -10.03 19.65 5.32
C LEU A 271 -9.50 19.01 4.03
N SER A 272 -10.37 18.35 3.28
CA SER A 272 -10.10 17.90 1.92
C SER A 272 -11.05 18.59 0.94
N LEU A 273 -10.51 19.25 -0.08
CA LEU A 273 -11.28 19.83 -1.18
C LEU A 273 -10.71 19.35 -2.50
N TYR A 274 -11.54 18.65 -3.28
CA TYR A 274 -11.23 18.23 -4.65
C TYR A 274 -12.31 18.75 -5.60
N CYS A 275 -11.94 19.08 -6.83
CA CYS A 275 -12.85 19.35 -7.92
C CYS A 275 -12.38 18.55 -9.14
N HIS A 276 -13.32 17.96 -9.89
CA HIS A 276 -12.99 17.20 -11.09
C HIS A 276 -12.27 18.07 -12.14
N GLU A 277 -12.74 19.30 -12.35
CA GLU A 277 -12.04 20.32 -13.15
C GLU A 277 -11.05 21.14 -12.29
N PRO A 278 -9.97 21.67 -12.88
CA PRO A 278 -9.11 22.69 -12.27
C PRO A 278 -9.90 23.88 -11.73
N TRP A 279 -9.56 24.34 -10.52
CA TRP A 279 -10.32 25.36 -9.78
C TRP A 279 -9.41 26.27 -8.95
N GLY A 280 -9.98 27.25 -8.26
CA GLY A 280 -9.26 28.18 -7.38
C GLY A 280 -8.98 29.51 -8.05
N TRP A 281 -8.47 29.48 -9.29
CA TRP A 281 -8.42 30.66 -10.16
C TRP A 281 -9.71 30.84 -10.98
N PHE A 282 -10.14 29.79 -11.68
CA PHE A 282 -11.44 29.70 -12.34
C PHE A 282 -11.93 28.24 -12.27
N PRO A 283 -13.09 27.94 -11.66
CA PRO A 283 -13.90 28.85 -10.85
C PRO A 283 -13.12 29.42 -9.65
N LYS A 284 -13.50 30.62 -9.24
CA LYS A 284 -12.79 31.42 -8.22
C LYS A 284 -13.00 30.79 -6.83
N MET A 285 -11.91 30.57 -6.09
CA MET A 285 -11.96 30.34 -4.65
C MET A 285 -10.93 31.22 -3.94
N ASP A 286 -11.39 32.00 -2.97
CA ASP A 286 -10.53 32.81 -2.11
C ASP A 286 -10.64 32.34 -0.66
N PHE A 287 -9.63 31.58 -0.22
CA PHE A 287 -9.52 31.07 1.15
C PHE A 287 -9.45 32.19 2.22
N ARG A 288 -9.17 33.44 1.87
CA ARG A 288 -9.24 34.58 2.81
C ARG A 288 -10.68 34.93 3.21
N LEU A 289 -11.69 34.40 2.50
CA LEU A 289 -13.10 34.52 2.85
C LEU A 289 -13.56 33.48 3.87
N VAL A 290 -12.81 32.39 4.04
CA VAL A 290 -13.15 31.28 4.94
C VAL A 290 -13.19 31.76 6.39
N GLY A 291 -14.16 31.26 7.15
CA GLY A 291 -14.39 31.69 8.51
C GLY A 291 -14.74 33.18 8.63
N ALA A 292 -15.35 33.78 7.59
CA ALA A 292 -15.59 35.22 7.48
C ALA A 292 -14.33 36.09 7.63
N GLY A 293 -13.16 35.54 7.28
CA GLY A 293 -11.85 36.20 7.39
C GLY A 293 -11.01 35.74 8.58
N GLU A 294 -11.58 34.94 9.51
CA GLU A 294 -10.84 34.38 10.65
C GLU A 294 -10.01 33.12 10.28
N GLY A 295 -10.22 32.56 9.08
CA GLY A 295 -9.48 31.40 8.59
C GLY A 295 -9.87 30.08 9.27
N ILE A 296 -8.92 29.14 9.35
CA ILE A 296 -9.12 27.77 9.85
C ILE A 296 -8.06 27.46 10.94
N PRO A 297 -8.16 28.06 12.15
CA PRO A 297 -7.06 28.14 13.10
C PRO A 297 -6.62 26.80 13.71
N ASN A 298 -7.47 25.77 13.67
CA ASN A 298 -7.18 24.44 14.22
C ASN A 298 -6.74 23.41 13.16
N LEU A 299 -6.58 23.82 11.90
CA LEU A 299 -6.27 22.91 10.80
C LEU A 299 -4.87 22.29 10.95
N ARG A 300 -4.80 20.96 10.87
CA ARG A 300 -3.57 20.16 10.91
C ARG A 300 -3.33 19.39 9.63
N VAL A 301 -4.38 19.04 8.90
CA VAL A 301 -4.32 18.32 7.64
C VAL A 301 -5.10 19.08 6.59
N LEU A 302 -4.43 19.44 5.50
CA LEU A 302 -5.06 20.00 4.31
C LEU A 302 -4.78 19.08 3.12
N ALA A 303 -5.82 18.76 2.36
CA ALA A 303 -5.69 18.11 1.06
C ALA A 303 -6.43 18.94 0.00
N LEU A 304 -5.72 19.32 -1.06
CA LEU A 304 -6.27 19.98 -2.22
C LEU A 304 -6.07 19.09 -3.44
N GLY A 305 -7.11 18.90 -4.24
CA GLY A 305 -7.04 18.21 -5.51
C GLY A 305 -7.37 19.16 -6.67
N ASN A 306 -6.61 19.15 -7.77
CA ASN A 306 -6.77 20.02 -8.96
C ASN A 306 -6.79 21.55 -8.68
N PHE A 307 -6.27 22.01 -7.54
CA PHE A 307 -6.25 23.44 -7.20
C PHE A 307 -5.17 24.20 -8.01
N VAL A 308 -5.53 25.37 -8.53
CA VAL A 308 -4.66 26.24 -9.34
C VAL A 308 -4.19 27.44 -8.53
N PHE A 309 -2.91 27.39 -8.14
CA PHE A 309 -2.18 28.49 -7.53
C PHE A 309 -1.92 29.58 -8.57
N SER A 310 -2.33 30.82 -8.27
CA SER A 310 -2.31 31.96 -9.19
C SER A 310 -1.82 33.26 -8.55
N HIS A 311 -1.84 33.36 -7.21
CA HIS A 311 -1.57 34.60 -6.48
C HIS A 311 -0.63 34.38 -5.29
N GLU A 312 0.29 35.32 -5.03
CA GLU A 312 1.25 35.25 -3.92
C GLU A 312 0.58 35.11 -2.54
N TRP A 313 -0.59 35.74 -2.35
CA TRP A 313 -1.32 35.64 -1.09
C TRP A 313 -1.66 34.18 -0.72
N GLN A 314 -1.83 33.29 -1.71
CA GLN A 314 -2.10 31.88 -1.47
C GLN A 314 -0.90 31.21 -0.80
N VAL A 315 0.32 31.47 -1.30
CA VAL A 315 1.57 30.96 -0.74
C VAL A 315 1.71 31.35 0.72
N GLU A 316 1.56 32.63 1.03
CA GLU A 316 1.61 33.19 2.38
C GLU A 316 0.50 32.62 3.28
N TRP A 317 -0.74 32.53 2.76
CA TRP A 317 -1.89 32.03 3.53
C TRP A 317 -1.70 30.57 3.93
N PHE A 318 -1.39 29.68 2.98
CA PHE A 318 -1.10 28.28 3.29
C PHE A 318 0.15 28.15 4.17
N GLY A 319 1.21 28.95 3.93
CA GLY A 319 2.44 28.98 4.72
C GLY A 319 2.22 29.39 6.18
N SER A 320 1.21 30.21 6.45
CA SER A 320 0.83 30.63 7.81
C SER A 320 0.08 29.55 8.61
N LEU A 321 -0.42 28.49 7.97
CA LEU A 321 -1.19 27.44 8.63
C LEU A 321 -0.29 26.52 9.44
N GLY A 322 -0.72 26.17 10.66
CA GLY A 322 -0.04 25.24 11.56
C GLY A 322 -0.15 23.75 11.15
N LEU A 323 -0.02 23.45 9.85
CA LEU A 323 -0.21 22.12 9.28
C LEU A 323 0.86 21.13 9.74
N GLU A 324 0.41 19.89 9.99
CA GLU A 324 1.24 18.71 10.19
C GLU A 324 1.31 17.86 8.91
N LYS A 325 0.27 17.93 8.06
CA LYS A 325 0.20 17.22 6.77
C LYS A 325 -0.42 18.08 5.67
N LEU A 326 0.17 18.05 4.49
CA LEU A 326 -0.30 18.74 3.30
C LEU A 326 -0.25 17.80 2.08
N TYR A 327 -1.36 17.71 1.37
CA TYR A 327 -1.52 16.89 0.17
C TYR A 327 -1.96 17.77 -1.00
N LEU A 328 -1.21 17.77 -2.11
CA LEU A 328 -1.48 18.53 -3.33
C LEU A 328 -1.60 17.58 -4.53
N ASP A 329 -2.80 17.07 -4.74
CA ASP A 329 -3.11 16.16 -5.84
C ASP A 329 -3.51 16.97 -7.08
N GLY A 330 -2.97 16.65 -8.26
CA GLY A 330 -3.31 17.30 -9.53
C GLY A 330 -3.09 18.82 -9.59
N CYS A 331 -2.63 19.44 -8.51
CA CYS A 331 -2.52 20.89 -8.33
C CYS A 331 -1.47 21.48 -9.28
N ALA A 332 -1.68 22.73 -9.68
CA ALA A 332 -0.86 23.41 -10.68
C ALA A 332 -0.65 24.88 -10.35
N ILE A 333 0.35 25.50 -10.99
CA ILE A 333 0.53 26.94 -11.00
C ILE A 333 -0.04 27.50 -12.31
N LEU A 334 -0.83 28.57 -12.24
CA LEU A 334 -1.23 29.34 -13.43
C LEU A 334 0.02 29.99 -14.02
N PHE A 335 0.44 29.55 -15.20
CA PHE A 335 1.59 30.13 -15.91
C PHE A 335 1.16 31.37 -16.70
N GLN A 336 0.10 31.22 -17.50
CA GLN A 336 -0.46 32.29 -18.31
C GLN A 336 -1.93 31.99 -18.64
N ALA A 337 -2.75 33.04 -18.74
CA ALA A 337 -4.12 33.00 -19.21
C ALA A 337 -4.31 33.97 -20.38
N ASN A 338 -5.03 33.52 -21.41
CA ASN A 338 -5.30 34.27 -22.62
C ASN A 338 -6.81 34.36 -22.90
N ASN A 339 -7.31 35.59 -22.88
CA ASN A 339 -8.73 35.92 -22.87
C ASN A 339 -9.23 36.39 -24.25
N TRP A 340 -9.63 35.46 -25.12
CA TRP A 340 -10.13 35.79 -26.47
C TRP A 340 -11.62 36.21 -26.50
N LEU A 341 -12.34 36.11 -25.37
CA LEU A 341 -13.78 36.44 -25.25
C LEU A 341 -14.05 37.70 -24.41
N GLY A 342 -13.02 38.47 -24.06
CA GLY A 342 -13.18 39.76 -23.36
C GLY A 342 -13.86 39.65 -22.00
N MET A 343 -13.64 38.57 -21.24
CA MET A 343 -14.07 38.47 -19.85
C MET A 343 -13.40 39.59 -19.04
N THR A 344 -14.15 40.32 -18.22
CA THR A 344 -13.59 41.48 -17.50
C THR A 344 -12.92 41.04 -16.20
N LEU A 345 -11.70 41.50 -15.95
CA LEU A 345 -11.02 41.33 -14.66
C LEU A 345 -11.83 42.00 -13.54
N ASP A 346 -11.98 41.29 -12.42
CA ASP A 346 -12.73 41.74 -11.25
C ASP A 346 -11.94 42.82 -10.48
N GLN A 347 -12.22 44.08 -10.80
CA GLN A 347 -11.62 45.23 -10.12
C GLN A 347 -12.29 45.56 -8.77
N SER A 348 -13.27 44.76 -8.32
CA SER A 348 -13.98 45.01 -7.07
C SER A 348 -13.16 44.62 -5.84
N GLN A 349 -13.70 44.96 -4.65
CA GLN A 349 -13.18 44.51 -3.38
C GLN A 349 -14.28 43.83 -2.57
N THR A 350 -14.00 42.63 -2.08
CA THR A 350 -14.85 41.95 -1.10
C THR A 350 -14.58 42.57 0.27
N VAL A 351 -15.64 43.04 0.95
CA VAL A 351 -15.52 43.69 2.27
C VAL A 351 -16.10 42.77 3.34
N LEU A 352 -15.20 42.12 4.09
CA LEU A 352 -15.57 41.35 5.27
C LEU A 352 -15.65 42.26 6.49
N ARG A 353 -16.49 41.90 7.46
CA ARG A 353 -16.52 42.52 8.79
C ARG A 353 -16.09 41.48 9.81
N GLY A 354 -14.94 41.70 10.45
CA GLY A 354 -14.44 40.82 11.49
C GLY A 354 -15.31 40.86 12.75
N SER A 355 -15.11 39.89 13.65
CA SER A 355 -15.76 39.86 14.97
C SER A 355 -15.38 41.06 15.87
N ASP A 356 -14.29 41.75 15.55
CA ASP A 356 -13.86 43.02 16.17
C ASP A 356 -14.54 44.27 15.58
N GLY A 357 -15.41 44.10 14.58
CA GLY A 357 -16.11 45.16 13.86
C GLY A 357 -15.30 45.89 12.78
N ARG A 358 -14.02 45.53 12.56
CA ARG A 358 -13.18 46.14 11.52
C ARG A 358 -13.52 45.58 10.14
N ALA A 359 -13.39 46.43 9.12
CA ALA A 359 -13.65 46.07 7.74
C ALA A 359 -12.36 45.59 7.05
N HIS A 360 -12.26 44.29 6.79
CA HIS A 360 -11.16 43.71 6.00
C HIS A 360 -11.53 43.80 4.52
N ARG A 361 -10.71 44.52 3.74
CA ARG A 361 -10.91 44.71 2.30
C ARG A 361 -9.99 43.77 1.53
N ILE A 362 -10.59 42.85 0.79
CA ILE A 362 -9.90 41.85 -0.01
C ILE A 362 -10.04 42.26 -1.49
N SER A 363 -8.91 42.45 -2.17
CA SER A 363 -8.91 42.73 -3.61
C SER A 363 -9.28 41.47 -4.40
N ASN A 364 -10.21 41.62 -5.34
CA ASN A 364 -10.57 40.57 -6.30
C ASN A 364 -9.76 40.65 -7.61
N TYR A 365 -8.84 41.62 -7.72
CA TYR A 365 -7.99 41.79 -8.91
C TYR A 365 -7.15 40.54 -9.19
N GLY A 366 -7.15 40.10 -10.46
CA GLY A 366 -6.50 38.87 -10.93
C GLY A 366 -7.47 37.69 -11.15
N TYR A 367 -8.72 37.83 -10.70
CA TYR A 367 -9.85 36.95 -11.03
C TYR A 367 -10.75 37.60 -12.10
N TYR A 368 -11.64 36.82 -12.72
CA TYR A 368 -12.67 37.34 -13.62
C TYR A 368 -14.01 37.56 -12.92
N VAL A 369 -14.81 38.49 -13.45
CA VAL A 369 -16.22 38.67 -13.04
C VAL A 369 -17.08 37.56 -13.64
N ASN A 370 -17.75 36.79 -12.77
CA ASN A 370 -18.65 35.71 -13.18
C ASN A 370 -19.79 36.25 -14.09
N GLY A 371 -20.20 35.48 -15.09
CA GLY A 371 -21.27 35.84 -16.04
C GLY A 371 -20.95 36.89 -17.12
N THR A 372 -19.79 37.57 -17.11
CA THR A 372 -19.48 38.61 -18.13
C THR A 372 -18.91 38.03 -19.43
N ARG A 373 -19.73 38.03 -20.50
CA ARG A 373 -19.29 37.81 -21.89
C ARG A 373 -19.39 39.11 -22.69
N HIS A 374 -18.27 39.66 -23.13
CA HIS A 374 -18.28 40.76 -24.09
C HIS A 374 -18.08 40.23 -25.52
N HIS A 375 -19.03 40.52 -26.42
CA HIS A 375 -18.88 40.25 -27.86
C HIS A 375 -17.89 41.20 -28.57
N SER A 376 -16.92 41.77 -27.85
CA SER A 376 -15.87 42.64 -28.41
C SER A 376 -14.70 41.80 -28.90
N ARG A 377 -14.34 41.95 -30.18
CA ARG A 377 -13.17 41.29 -30.80
C ARG A 377 -11.85 42.02 -30.54
N ASP A 378 -11.88 43.18 -29.89
CA ASP A 378 -10.81 44.19 -30.04
C ASP A 378 -9.78 44.20 -28.89
N LYS A 379 -9.94 43.38 -27.85
CA LYS A 379 -8.97 43.28 -26.74
C LYS A 379 -8.81 41.84 -26.22
N SER A 380 -7.69 41.22 -26.58
CA SER A 380 -7.12 40.09 -25.85
C SER A 380 -6.32 40.62 -24.65
N GLU A 381 -6.82 40.45 -23.43
CA GLU A 381 -5.98 40.66 -22.24
C GLU A 381 -5.18 39.39 -21.94
N PHE A 382 -3.87 39.56 -21.76
CA PHE A 382 -2.95 38.50 -21.36
C PHE A 382 -2.62 38.67 -19.88
N LEU A 383 -2.84 37.63 -19.09
CA LEU A 383 -2.43 37.54 -17.70
C LEU A 383 -1.28 36.54 -17.62
N GLN A 384 -0.11 36.98 -17.17
CA GLN A 384 0.98 36.07 -16.83
C GLN A 384 0.96 35.86 -15.31
N GLY A 385 0.98 34.61 -14.86
CA GLY A 385 1.01 34.30 -13.43
C GLY A 385 2.39 34.62 -12.86
N GLY A 386 2.42 35.38 -11.76
CA GLY A 386 3.66 35.76 -11.06
C GLY A 386 4.20 34.66 -10.12
N VAL A 387 3.38 33.69 -9.74
CA VAL A 387 3.79 32.59 -8.84
C VAL A 387 4.54 31.51 -9.63
N ARG A 388 5.47 30.83 -8.97
CA ARG A 388 6.25 29.68 -9.46
C ARG A 388 6.38 28.67 -8.32
N TRP A 389 6.65 27.41 -8.64
CA TRP A 389 6.79 26.37 -7.63
C TRP A 389 7.99 26.62 -6.71
N ASN A 390 9.10 27.14 -7.22
CA ASN A 390 10.27 27.54 -6.43
C ASN A 390 9.92 28.58 -5.34
N HIS A 391 9.11 29.61 -5.64
CA HIS A 391 8.68 30.64 -4.69
C HIS A 391 7.83 30.01 -3.58
N LEU A 392 6.88 29.16 -3.97
CA LEU A 392 5.95 28.49 -3.07
C LEU A 392 6.67 27.49 -2.14
N LEU A 393 7.47 26.59 -2.69
CA LEU A 393 8.19 25.56 -1.94
C LEU A 393 9.29 26.16 -1.05
N SER A 394 10.03 27.15 -1.53
CA SER A 394 11.06 27.83 -0.72
C SER A 394 10.46 28.63 0.44
N HIS A 395 9.30 29.24 0.26
CA HIS A 395 8.60 29.91 1.34
C HIS A 395 8.11 28.88 2.38
N TRP A 396 7.42 27.81 1.96
CA TRP A 396 6.91 26.78 2.88
C TRP A 396 8.01 26.00 3.61
N ALA A 397 9.18 25.77 3.00
CA ALA A 397 10.32 25.15 3.68
C ALA A 397 10.75 25.92 4.95
N ASN A 398 10.52 27.24 4.98
CA ASN A 398 10.85 28.11 6.10
C ASN A 398 9.65 28.35 7.04
N SER A 399 8.42 28.47 6.51
CA SER A 399 7.23 28.79 7.33
C SER A 399 6.57 27.56 7.97
N MET A 400 6.50 26.41 7.27
CA MET A 400 5.76 25.22 7.71
C MET A 400 6.56 24.31 8.66
N SER A 401 7.13 24.87 9.72
CA SER A 401 8.00 24.15 10.69
C SER A 401 7.38 22.94 11.40
N ASN A 402 6.05 22.81 11.40
CA ASN A 402 5.32 21.67 11.98
C ASN A 402 5.02 20.53 10.97
N LEU A 403 5.30 20.74 9.68
CA LEU A 403 4.94 19.80 8.62
C LEU A 403 5.78 18.52 8.72
N ARG A 404 5.09 17.38 8.75
CA ARG A 404 5.68 16.03 8.86
C ARG A 404 5.41 15.15 7.64
N VAL A 405 4.40 15.51 6.86
CA VAL A 405 4.01 14.81 5.64
C VAL A 405 3.66 15.85 4.59
N PHE A 406 4.43 15.87 3.51
CA PHE A 406 4.05 16.56 2.29
C PHE A 406 3.93 15.52 1.18
N LYS A 407 2.85 15.57 0.42
CA LYS A 407 2.69 14.76 -0.79
C LYS A 407 2.15 15.64 -1.90
N MET A 408 2.71 15.49 -3.09
CA MET A 408 2.19 16.09 -4.32
C MET A 408 2.30 15.07 -5.45
N GLY A 409 1.38 15.08 -6.41
CA GLY A 409 1.35 14.09 -7.48
C GLY A 409 -0.01 14.01 -8.17
N GLN A 410 -0.37 12.85 -8.72
CA GLN A 410 -1.75 12.54 -9.12
C GLN A 410 -2.22 11.27 -8.40
N GLY A 411 -3.43 11.30 -7.85
CA GLY A 411 -4.09 10.19 -7.16
C GLY A 411 -5.56 10.08 -7.54
N HIS A 412 -6.15 8.93 -7.24
CA HIS A 412 -7.59 8.73 -7.35
C HIS A 412 -8.27 9.16 -6.05
N TRP A 413 -9.23 10.08 -6.19
CA TRP A 413 -10.07 10.57 -5.08
C TRP A 413 -11.36 9.76 -4.93
N ASP A 414 -11.50 8.75 -5.76
CA ASP A 414 -12.70 7.94 -5.97
C ASP A 414 -12.80 6.79 -4.94
N ASP A 415 -11.86 6.70 -4.00
CA ASP A 415 -11.68 5.56 -3.11
C ASP A 415 -12.24 5.79 -1.69
N ILE A 416 -13.20 4.94 -1.31
CA ILE A 416 -13.77 4.80 0.03
C ILE A 416 -12.80 3.92 0.87
N PRO A 417 -12.78 4.02 2.22
CA PRO A 417 -12.01 3.07 3.03
C PRO A 417 -12.36 1.59 2.74
N ASN A 418 -11.34 0.74 2.55
CA ASN A 418 -11.44 -0.70 2.24
C ASN A 418 -12.08 -1.56 3.37
N GLU A 419 -12.71 -0.94 4.37
CA GLU A 419 -13.21 -1.56 5.59
C GLU A 419 -14.75 -1.60 5.67
N ALA A 420 -15.53 -1.18 4.68
CA ALA A 420 -17.00 -1.30 4.74
C ALA A 420 -17.51 -2.75 4.55
N ILE A 421 -18.60 -3.14 5.23
CA ILE A 421 -19.31 -4.39 4.84
C ILE A 421 -19.95 -4.15 3.47
N ASP A 422 -19.68 -5.03 2.52
CA ASP A 422 -20.55 -5.24 1.37
C ASP A 422 -21.79 -6.04 1.84
N PRO A 423 -23.02 -5.51 1.73
CA PRO A 423 -24.19 -6.21 2.22
C PRO A 423 -24.50 -7.51 1.47
N THR A 424 -23.92 -7.77 0.29
CA THR A 424 -24.14 -8.96 -0.55
C THR A 424 -23.56 -10.26 0.01
N PHE A 425 -23.90 -10.60 1.25
CA PHE A 425 -23.91 -11.98 1.72
C PHE A 425 -24.78 -12.85 0.79
N TYR A 426 -24.21 -13.54 -0.19
CA TYR A 426 -24.50 -14.92 -0.61
C TYR A 426 -23.84 -15.21 -1.96
N GLU A 427 -23.10 -16.32 -2.03
CA GLU A 427 -22.32 -16.77 -3.19
C GLU A 427 -23.17 -17.27 -4.38
N ASN A 428 -24.50 -17.09 -4.37
CA ASN A 428 -25.43 -17.62 -5.39
C ASN A 428 -26.74 -16.81 -5.49
N ALA A 429 -26.82 -15.87 -6.45
CA ALA A 429 -28.10 -15.32 -6.95
C ALA A 429 -27.98 -14.49 -8.25
N TYR A 430 -26.88 -13.76 -8.44
CA TYR A 430 -26.77 -12.70 -9.47
C TYR A 430 -26.26 -13.20 -10.82
N LYS A 431 -26.65 -12.50 -11.91
CA LYS A 431 -26.31 -12.91 -13.29
C LYS A 431 -24.88 -12.48 -13.63
N PRO A 432 -24.22 -13.14 -14.61
CA PRO A 432 -22.84 -12.82 -14.98
C PRO A 432 -22.59 -11.35 -15.35
N ALA A 433 -23.57 -10.65 -15.96
CA ALA A 433 -23.45 -9.23 -16.30
C ALA A 433 -23.42 -8.31 -15.07
N ASP A 434 -24.22 -8.60 -14.04
CA ASP A 434 -24.19 -7.87 -12.76
C ASP A 434 -22.86 -8.13 -12.02
N HIS A 435 -22.28 -9.31 -12.26
CA HIS A 435 -21.02 -9.74 -11.67
C HIS A 435 -19.82 -8.96 -12.21
N GLU A 436 -19.81 -8.54 -13.48
CA GLU A 436 -18.73 -7.70 -14.04
C GLU A 436 -18.80 -6.26 -13.48
N VAL A 437 -19.99 -5.69 -13.33
CA VAL A 437 -20.21 -4.36 -12.72
C VAL A 437 -19.82 -4.32 -11.24
N THR A 438 -19.92 -5.46 -10.53
CA THR A 438 -19.61 -5.56 -9.09
C THR A 438 -18.21 -6.10 -8.77
N ASN A 439 -17.56 -6.81 -9.70
CA ASN A 439 -16.21 -7.39 -9.53
C ASN A 439 -15.06 -6.58 -10.17
N GLN A 440 -15.19 -5.29 -10.44
CA GLN A 440 -13.96 -4.49 -10.43
C GLN A 440 -13.36 -4.61 -9.02
N PRO A 441 -12.16 -5.20 -8.84
CA PRO A 441 -11.59 -5.30 -7.52
C PRO A 441 -11.29 -3.87 -7.07
N PHE A 442 -11.93 -3.41 -6.00
CA PHE A 442 -11.69 -2.10 -5.40
C PHE A 442 -10.25 -2.05 -4.86
N THR A 443 -9.32 -1.82 -5.78
CA THR A 443 -7.88 -1.72 -5.55
C THR A 443 -7.49 -0.27 -5.38
N HIS A 444 -6.49 -0.07 -4.53
CA HIS A 444 -5.88 1.21 -4.17
C HIS A 444 -6.66 1.99 -3.10
N HIS A 445 -6.11 1.99 -1.89
CA HIS A 445 -6.09 3.23 -1.12
C HIS A 445 -5.13 4.19 -1.84
N GLY A 446 -5.65 5.08 -2.68
CA GLY A 446 -4.90 6.01 -3.54
C GLY A 446 -3.95 7.01 -2.86
N PHE A 447 -3.70 6.96 -1.55
CA PHE A 447 -2.62 7.72 -0.92
C PHE A 447 -1.28 6.99 -1.09
N GLN A 448 -0.70 7.04 -2.29
CA GLN A 448 0.67 6.59 -2.55
C GLN A 448 1.61 7.06 -1.43
N HIS A 449 2.32 6.12 -0.80
CA HIS A 449 3.45 6.47 0.04
C HIS A 449 4.58 6.96 -0.87
N PHE A 450 4.63 8.28 -1.10
CA PHE A 450 5.81 8.94 -1.62
C PHE A 450 6.94 8.87 -0.58
N GLU A 451 7.64 7.74 -0.58
CA GLU A 451 9.07 7.67 -0.26
C GLU A 451 9.78 7.67 -1.61
N TYR A 452 10.42 8.78 -1.97
CA TYR A 452 11.02 8.94 -3.30
C TYR A 452 12.21 7.98 -3.49
N PRO A 453 12.27 7.20 -4.59
CA PRO A 453 13.47 6.45 -4.93
C PRO A 453 14.56 7.43 -5.40
N SER A 454 15.66 7.50 -4.63
CA SER A 454 16.82 8.39 -4.91
C SER A 454 17.18 8.50 -6.39
N PRO A 455 17.57 9.70 -6.88
CA PRO A 455 17.55 10.00 -8.31
C PRO A 455 18.53 9.11 -9.10
N GLY A 456 17.97 8.26 -9.96
CA GLY A 456 18.71 7.39 -10.85
C GLY A 456 19.31 8.15 -12.04
N THR A 457 20.61 8.01 -12.25
CA THR A 457 21.39 8.69 -13.28
C THR A 457 20.87 8.50 -14.71
N VAL A 458 20.70 9.63 -15.41
CA VAL A 458 20.91 9.86 -16.86
C VAL A 458 20.52 8.71 -17.81
N GLY A 459 19.30 8.77 -18.37
CA GLY A 459 18.85 7.89 -19.45
C GLY A 459 18.25 8.67 -20.63
N SER A 460 19.01 8.84 -21.71
CA SER A 460 18.51 9.46 -22.95
C SER A 460 17.63 8.48 -23.75
N GLY A 461 16.31 8.70 -23.81
CA GLY A 461 15.40 7.81 -24.53
C GLY A 461 14.10 8.46 -24.99
N ILE A 462 13.96 8.70 -26.30
CA ILE A 462 12.70 9.13 -26.91
C ILE A 462 11.86 7.89 -27.28
N ARG A 463 10.63 7.79 -26.75
CA ARG A 463 9.54 6.99 -27.35
C ARG A 463 8.32 7.88 -27.65
N ARG A 464 7.39 7.41 -28.49
CA ARG A 464 6.25 8.18 -29.00
C ARG A 464 4.98 7.30 -29.09
N TYR A 465 3.86 7.94 -28.75
CA TYR A 465 2.47 7.48 -28.57
C TYR A 465 1.84 6.49 -29.57
N GLY A 466 0.84 5.73 -29.09
CA GLY A 466 -0.06 4.92 -29.92
C GLY A 466 -1.20 4.14 -29.21
N SER A 467 -1.77 4.61 -28.09
CA SER A 467 -2.99 4.04 -27.45
C SER A 467 -3.56 4.98 -26.35
N PRO A 468 -4.80 4.78 -25.85
CA PRO A 468 -5.45 5.70 -24.91
C PRO A 468 -4.70 5.79 -23.58
N VAL A 469 -4.66 7.00 -23.01
CA VAL A 469 -3.72 7.38 -21.96
C VAL A 469 -4.32 7.18 -20.58
N HIS A 470 -4.21 5.97 -20.04
CA HIS A 470 -4.25 5.76 -18.59
C HIS A 470 -2.84 5.52 -18.05
N SER A 471 -2.61 6.02 -16.83
CA SER A 471 -1.57 5.61 -15.88
C SER A 471 -0.11 5.55 -16.37
N ASP A 472 0.53 6.70 -16.65
CA ASP A 472 2.00 6.79 -16.70
C ASP A 472 2.50 8.23 -16.43
N HIS A 473 2.08 8.81 -15.29
CA HIS A 473 2.27 10.24 -14.96
C HIS A 473 2.91 10.47 -13.59
N GLY A 474 4.15 9.99 -13.42
CA GLY A 474 5.04 10.41 -12.34
C GLY A 474 5.71 11.76 -12.63
N ASP A 475 5.97 12.50 -11.55
CA ASP A 475 7.11 13.42 -11.40
C ASP A 475 7.21 14.64 -12.34
N VAL A 476 6.14 15.42 -12.51
CA VAL A 476 6.23 16.75 -13.16
C VAL A 476 5.44 17.81 -12.40
N LEU A 477 6.11 18.91 -12.03
CA LEU A 477 5.49 20.13 -11.51
C LEU A 477 4.55 20.73 -12.58
N LYS A 478 3.24 20.75 -12.29
CA LYS A 478 2.25 21.18 -13.28
C LYS A 478 2.18 22.70 -13.40
N TYR A 479 2.13 23.16 -14.64
CA TYR A 479 1.76 24.52 -15.01
C TYR A 479 0.50 24.49 -15.87
N VAL A 480 -0.42 25.42 -15.65
CA VAL A 480 -1.65 25.59 -16.44
C VAL A 480 -1.51 26.81 -17.33
N TYR A 481 -1.67 26.59 -18.63
CA TYR A 481 -1.96 27.61 -19.62
C TYR A 481 -3.46 27.60 -19.93
N TRP A 482 -4.17 28.67 -19.59
CA TRP A 482 -5.60 28.75 -19.81
C TRP A 482 -5.92 29.53 -21.10
N THR A 483 -6.70 28.94 -22.00
CA THR A 483 -7.23 29.67 -23.16
C THR A 483 -8.73 29.46 -23.31
N ASN A 484 -9.49 30.53 -23.24
CA ASN A 484 -10.88 30.51 -23.69
C ASN A 484 -10.91 30.84 -25.20
N LYS A 485 -11.13 29.83 -26.05
CA LYS A 485 -11.18 29.98 -27.51
C LYS A 485 -12.64 30.00 -28.00
N TYR A 486 -12.85 30.70 -29.11
CA TYR A 486 -14.12 30.77 -29.88
C TYR A 486 -14.74 29.42 -30.32
N THR A 487 -14.09 28.29 -30.05
CA THR A 487 -14.48 26.93 -30.47
C THR A 487 -15.44 26.22 -29.52
N GLY A 488 -15.82 26.82 -28.39
CA GLY A 488 -16.79 26.25 -27.45
C GLY A 488 -16.20 25.26 -26.45
N TYR A 489 -14.87 25.22 -26.34
CA TYR A 489 -14.13 24.46 -25.33
C TYR A 489 -13.27 25.43 -24.53
N ASP A 490 -13.47 25.46 -23.21
CA ASP A 490 -12.48 26.00 -22.28
C ASP A 490 -11.31 25.00 -22.21
N GLU A 491 -10.44 25.03 -23.23
CA GLU A 491 -9.25 24.20 -23.25
C GLU A 491 -8.27 24.69 -22.18
N LEU A 492 -8.34 24.07 -21.01
CA LEU A 492 -7.26 24.05 -20.01
C LEU A 492 -6.09 23.26 -20.61
N TRP A 493 -5.04 23.96 -21.03
CA TRP A 493 -3.81 23.34 -21.48
C TRP A 493 -2.88 23.14 -20.27
N GLU A 494 -2.75 21.90 -19.79
CA GLU A 494 -1.63 21.55 -18.91
C GLU A 494 -0.31 21.68 -19.69
N GLU A 495 0.49 22.71 -19.41
CA GLU A 495 1.90 22.66 -19.76
C GLU A 495 2.62 21.77 -18.75
N ARG A 496 2.61 20.48 -19.06
CA ARG A 496 3.58 19.54 -18.51
C ARG A 496 4.93 19.84 -19.16
N GLU A 497 6.01 19.72 -18.39
CA GLU A 497 7.39 20.06 -18.78
C GLU A 497 8.03 19.15 -19.86
N SER A 498 7.22 18.66 -20.80
CA SER A 498 7.58 17.81 -21.91
C SER A 498 7.95 18.64 -23.15
N ARG A 499 9.21 18.51 -23.60
CA ARG A 499 9.86 19.25 -24.70
C ARG A 499 9.23 19.12 -26.12
N ARG A 500 7.92 18.83 -26.30
CA ARG A 500 7.36 18.40 -27.61
C ARG A 500 6.10 19.08 -28.16
N LYS A 501 5.36 19.93 -27.43
CA LYS A 501 4.18 20.63 -28.00
C LYS A 501 4.39 22.11 -28.35
N ILE A 502 5.53 22.68 -28.00
CA ILE A 502 5.88 24.08 -28.30
C ILE A 502 5.91 24.38 -29.82
N MET A 503 6.40 23.44 -30.64
CA MET A 503 6.54 23.60 -32.11
C MET A 503 5.27 23.96 -32.90
N THR A 504 4.07 23.66 -32.38
CA THR A 504 2.81 23.98 -33.09
C THR A 504 2.27 25.38 -32.80
N THR A 505 2.65 25.99 -31.67
CA THR A 505 2.16 27.30 -31.24
C THR A 505 3.15 28.42 -31.58
N GLU A 506 4.46 28.13 -31.57
CA GLU A 506 5.53 29.05 -32.01
C GLU A 506 5.26 29.67 -33.39
N ARG A 507 4.66 28.90 -34.31
CA ARG A 507 4.37 29.35 -35.69
C ARG A 507 3.33 30.48 -35.77
N TRP A 508 2.64 30.80 -34.66
CA TRP A 508 1.69 31.91 -34.55
C TRP A 508 2.22 33.10 -33.72
N LEU A 509 3.25 32.90 -32.88
CA LEU A 509 3.74 33.91 -31.93
C LEU A 509 5.05 34.59 -32.34
N GLY A 510 5.77 34.07 -33.35
CA GLY A 510 7.11 34.53 -33.76
C GLY A 510 7.21 35.94 -34.36
N LYS A 511 6.86 36.97 -33.58
CA LYS A 511 7.06 38.39 -33.89
C LYS A 511 7.47 39.27 -32.71
N TYR A 512 7.55 38.74 -31.48
CA TYR A 512 7.95 39.51 -30.30
C TYR A 512 8.84 38.71 -29.31
N GLY A 513 10.16 38.95 -29.35
CA GLY A 513 11.03 38.85 -28.17
C GLY A 513 11.52 37.49 -27.66
N ASP A 514 11.75 36.48 -28.51
CA ASP A 514 11.96 35.08 -28.06
C ASP A 514 13.26 34.75 -27.27
N ASP A 515 14.35 35.54 -27.33
CA ASP A 515 15.67 35.09 -26.82
C ASP A 515 15.94 35.37 -25.32
N GLU A 516 15.33 36.40 -24.70
CA GLU A 516 15.45 36.62 -23.24
C GLU A 516 14.44 35.76 -22.47
N GLN A 517 13.19 35.69 -22.94
CA GLN A 517 12.12 34.88 -22.37
C GLN A 517 12.57 33.43 -22.17
N ARG A 518 13.20 32.85 -23.21
CA ARG A 518 13.71 31.48 -23.24
C ARG A 518 14.83 31.21 -22.23
N LYS A 519 15.62 32.22 -21.84
CA LYS A 519 16.64 32.07 -20.79
C LYS A 519 16.00 32.06 -19.40
N LEU A 520 15.07 32.99 -19.15
CA LEU A 520 14.32 33.08 -17.90
C LEU A 520 13.57 31.76 -17.63
N ASP A 521 12.90 31.21 -18.64
CA ASP A 521 12.20 29.92 -18.53
C ASP A 521 13.13 28.75 -18.17
N ILE A 522 14.38 28.73 -18.67
CA ILE A 522 15.36 27.67 -18.35
C ILE A 522 15.87 27.83 -16.92
N GLU A 523 16.13 29.06 -16.48
CA GLU A 523 16.60 29.34 -15.12
C GLU A 523 15.53 29.02 -14.07
N ASP A 524 14.27 29.36 -14.32
CA ASP A 524 13.19 29.10 -13.37
C ASP A 524 12.88 27.60 -13.24
N ARG A 525 12.89 26.84 -14.34
CA ARG A 525 12.78 25.36 -14.31
C ARG A 525 13.88 24.70 -13.47
N ALA A 526 15.12 25.21 -13.55
CA ALA A 526 16.22 24.70 -12.74
C ALA A 526 16.05 25.01 -11.24
N LYS A 527 15.54 26.20 -10.91
CA LYS A 527 15.19 26.59 -9.53
C LYS A 527 14.03 25.76 -8.97
N ASP A 528 13.01 25.46 -9.79
CA ASP A 528 11.85 24.66 -9.41
C ASP A 528 12.24 23.23 -8.98
N HIS A 529 13.11 22.57 -9.75
CA HIS A 529 13.65 21.25 -9.39
C HIS A 529 14.46 21.30 -8.09
N ALA A 530 15.38 22.27 -7.96
CA ALA A 530 16.23 22.39 -6.77
C ALA A 530 15.42 22.69 -5.49
N ALA A 531 14.33 23.47 -5.59
CA ALA A 531 13.45 23.76 -4.47
C ALA A 531 12.68 22.51 -4.00
N LEU A 532 12.27 21.64 -4.93
CA LEU A 532 11.60 20.38 -4.62
C LEU A 532 12.54 19.40 -3.89
N ASP A 533 13.76 19.20 -4.40
CA ASP A 533 14.77 18.33 -3.77
C ASP A 533 15.13 18.80 -2.35
N LEU A 534 15.27 20.11 -2.15
CA LEU A 534 15.54 20.73 -0.85
C LEU A 534 14.37 20.53 0.14
N PHE A 535 13.14 20.62 -0.35
CA PHE A 535 11.94 20.44 0.47
C PHE A 535 11.79 18.98 0.92
N ILE A 536 11.92 18.02 0.00
CA ILE A 536 11.84 16.57 0.29
C ILE A 536 12.90 16.16 1.31
N SER A 537 14.17 16.52 1.07
CA SER A 537 15.28 16.20 1.97
C SER A 537 15.16 16.79 3.37
N THR A 538 14.46 17.92 3.52
CA THR A 538 14.16 18.53 4.83
C THR A 538 13.11 17.72 5.60
N VAL A 539 12.05 17.24 4.92
CA VAL A 539 10.93 16.49 5.51
C VAL A 539 11.33 15.07 5.95
N ASP A 540 12.18 14.38 5.18
CA ASP A 540 12.56 12.98 5.45
C ASP A 540 13.48 12.79 6.68
N SER A 541 14.11 13.86 7.17
CA SER A 541 15.21 13.83 8.15
C SER A 541 14.87 13.38 9.60
N ARG A 542 13.65 12.87 9.87
CA ARG A 542 13.11 12.71 11.25
C ARG A 542 12.40 11.38 11.60
N ARG A 543 12.89 10.23 11.12
CA ARG A 543 12.44 8.89 11.59
C ARG A 543 13.56 8.15 12.33
N MET A 544 13.35 7.84 13.62
CA MET A 544 14.32 7.08 14.41
C MET A 544 13.61 6.24 15.49
N GLY A 545 13.68 4.90 15.38
CA GLY A 545 12.98 3.99 16.30
C GLY A 545 13.48 2.54 16.39
N MET A 546 14.05 1.97 15.32
CA MET A 546 14.57 0.58 15.32
C MET A 546 16.10 0.45 15.38
N LYS A 547 16.83 1.57 15.51
CA LYS A 547 18.28 1.70 15.22
C LYS A 547 19.21 0.83 16.11
N THR A 548 18.69 0.25 17.20
CA THR A 548 19.49 -0.45 18.22
C THR A 548 20.04 -1.80 17.78
N ILE A 549 19.34 -2.55 16.90
CA ILE A 549 19.84 -3.84 16.38
C ILE A 549 20.96 -3.63 15.33
N TYR A 550 21.07 -2.43 14.75
CA TYR A 550 21.94 -2.14 13.61
C TYR A 550 23.42 -1.92 13.98
N THR A 551 23.75 -1.70 15.26
CA THR A 551 25.06 -1.17 15.66
C THR A 551 25.90 -2.18 16.45
N PHE A 552 26.36 -3.19 15.71
CA PHE A 552 27.38 -4.19 16.08
C PHE A 552 26.95 -5.31 17.03
N ASN A 553 26.70 -6.50 16.46
CA ASN A 553 27.67 -7.58 16.66
C ASN A 553 27.81 -8.44 15.39
N LYS A 554 29.02 -8.92 15.10
CA LYS A 554 29.34 -9.77 13.94
C LYS A 554 29.74 -11.17 14.42
N GLU A 555 28.92 -11.71 15.30
CA GLU A 555 29.19 -12.98 15.96
C GLU A 555 29.07 -14.14 14.96
N ILE A 556 30.02 -15.06 15.02
CA ILE A 556 30.08 -16.21 14.10
C ILE A 556 29.22 -17.35 14.62
N ALA A 557 28.82 -18.27 13.73
CA ALA A 557 27.94 -19.39 14.04
C ALA A 557 28.28 -20.11 15.36
N ASN A 558 27.28 -20.28 16.23
CA ASN A 558 27.36 -20.83 17.59
C ASN A 558 28.07 -19.91 18.62
N GLU A 559 28.38 -18.67 18.27
CA GLU A 559 28.91 -17.63 19.17
C GLU A 559 28.03 -16.36 19.21
N GLU A 560 26.85 -16.37 18.56
CA GLU A 560 25.89 -15.25 18.47
C GLU A 560 25.07 -14.95 19.74
N PHE A 561 25.75 -14.85 20.88
CA PHE A 561 25.19 -14.56 22.20
C PHE A 561 24.51 -13.18 22.31
N PHE A 562 25.12 -12.09 21.82
CA PHE A 562 24.51 -10.76 21.88
C PHE A 562 23.28 -10.65 20.98
N ALA A 563 23.32 -11.26 19.79
CA ALA A 563 22.16 -11.33 18.92
C ALA A 563 21.03 -12.17 19.56
N HIS A 564 21.35 -13.34 20.13
CA HIS A 564 20.41 -14.16 20.91
C HIS A 564 19.77 -13.35 22.06
N ASP A 565 20.59 -12.71 22.90
CA ASP A 565 20.12 -11.99 24.09
C ASP A 565 19.28 -10.77 23.72
N THR A 566 19.70 -9.99 22.72
CA THR A 566 18.92 -8.84 22.22
C THR A 566 17.57 -9.29 21.69
N ILE A 567 17.53 -10.37 20.90
CA ILE A 567 16.30 -10.93 20.33
C ILE A 567 15.38 -11.49 21.42
N THR A 568 15.92 -12.24 22.38
CA THR A 568 15.13 -12.92 23.41
C THR A 568 14.58 -11.92 24.43
N GLN A 569 15.39 -10.95 24.88
CA GLN A 569 14.92 -9.86 25.74
C GLN A 569 13.84 -9.01 25.07
N TYR A 570 13.95 -8.73 23.77
CA TYR A 570 12.91 -8.02 23.01
C TYR A 570 11.58 -8.79 22.99
N LEU A 571 11.62 -10.11 22.84
CA LEU A 571 10.42 -10.96 22.82
C LEU A 571 9.80 -11.15 24.21
N GLU A 572 10.63 -11.29 25.25
CA GLU A 572 10.18 -11.31 26.65
C GLU A 572 9.52 -9.98 27.02
N ALA A 573 10.09 -8.84 26.58
CA ALA A 573 9.51 -7.52 26.79
C ALA A 573 8.16 -7.30 26.07
N LEU A 574 7.89 -8.08 25.02
CA LEU A 574 6.59 -8.15 24.34
C LEU A 574 5.63 -9.20 24.93
N GLY A 575 6.02 -9.89 26.02
CA GLY A 575 5.16 -10.82 26.77
C GLY A 575 5.11 -12.25 26.22
N PHE A 576 5.99 -12.62 25.28
CA PHE A 576 6.09 -14.00 24.80
C PHE A 576 6.80 -14.89 25.82
N GLN A 577 6.39 -16.15 25.95
CA GLN A 577 7.22 -17.16 26.61
C GLN A 577 8.44 -17.44 25.73
N VAL A 578 9.64 -17.44 26.30
CA VAL A 578 10.90 -17.67 25.57
C VAL A 578 11.76 -18.67 26.34
N SER A 579 11.93 -19.87 25.78
CA SER A 579 12.89 -20.86 26.27
C SER A 579 14.28 -20.53 25.72
N LYS A 580 15.05 -19.67 26.38
CA LYS A 580 16.45 -19.40 25.98
C LYS A 580 17.29 -20.69 25.99
N HIS A 581 18.35 -20.74 25.18
CA HIS A 581 19.29 -21.88 25.08
C HIS A 581 18.59 -23.21 24.76
N ALA A 582 17.61 -23.17 23.84
CA ALA A 582 16.77 -24.32 23.55
C ALA A 582 17.50 -25.43 22.81
N TYR A 583 16.90 -26.63 22.82
CA TYR A 583 17.32 -27.76 21.99
C TYR A 583 18.82 -28.12 22.09
N GLY A 584 19.45 -27.86 23.25
CA GLY A 584 20.87 -28.16 23.48
C GLY A 584 21.87 -27.19 22.86
N LEU A 585 21.44 -26.05 22.32
CA LEU A 585 22.29 -25.04 21.68
C LEU A 585 22.25 -23.71 22.43
N GLU A 586 23.41 -23.23 22.88
CA GLU A 586 23.51 -22.04 23.75
C GLU A 586 23.10 -20.72 23.06
N THR A 587 23.14 -20.64 21.73
CA THR A 587 22.72 -19.45 20.98
C THR A 587 21.33 -19.59 20.34
N SER A 588 20.63 -20.71 20.57
CA SER A 588 19.27 -20.97 20.07
C SER A 588 18.20 -20.69 21.14
N PHE A 589 16.92 -20.62 20.74
CA PHE A 589 15.82 -20.28 21.63
C PHE A 589 14.52 -21.01 21.20
N GLU A 590 13.68 -21.38 22.17
CA GLU A 590 12.23 -21.69 22.25
C GLU A 590 11.39 -20.41 22.43
N ALA A 591 10.18 -20.31 21.89
CA ALA A 591 9.17 -19.28 22.06
C ALA A 591 8.04 -19.61 21.09
N SER A 592 6.82 -19.64 21.60
CA SER A 592 5.66 -20.19 20.91
C SER A 592 4.41 -19.46 21.37
N VAL A 593 3.35 -19.54 20.55
CA VAL A 593 2.06 -18.91 20.83
C VAL A 593 0.97 -19.74 20.17
N GLY A 594 -0.09 -20.06 20.92
CA GLY A 594 -1.10 -21.05 20.51
C GLY A 594 -0.93 -22.42 21.19
N SER A 595 -1.88 -23.33 20.96
CA SER A 595 -1.86 -24.75 21.31
C SER A 595 -2.89 -25.48 20.45
N GLY A 596 -2.50 -26.62 19.89
CA GLY A 596 -3.34 -27.43 19.00
C GLY A 596 -3.68 -26.77 17.65
N GLY A 597 -4.22 -27.59 16.74
CA GLY A 597 -4.48 -27.18 15.37
C GLY A 597 -3.22 -27.20 14.50
N ARG A 598 -3.24 -26.45 13.39
CA ARG A 598 -2.08 -26.37 12.48
C ARG A 598 -1.00 -25.49 13.10
N GLN A 599 0.24 -25.98 13.15
CA GLN A 599 1.40 -25.18 13.54
C GLN A 599 2.08 -24.57 12.31
N VAL A 600 2.44 -23.29 12.38
CA VAL A 600 3.35 -22.67 11.39
C VAL A 600 4.61 -22.24 12.11
N VAL A 601 5.74 -22.73 11.60
CA VAL A 601 7.09 -22.33 12.00
C VAL A 601 7.58 -21.31 10.95
N PHE A 602 8.41 -20.36 11.34
CA PHE A 602 9.17 -19.56 10.37
C PHE A 602 10.66 -19.77 10.65
N CYS A 603 11.60 -19.19 9.88
CA CYS A 603 13.02 -19.32 10.20
C CYS A 603 13.88 -18.07 10.14
N ALA A 604 14.81 -17.96 11.10
CA ALA A 604 15.51 -16.73 11.44
C ALA A 604 16.98 -16.94 11.84
N GLU A 605 17.89 -17.01 10.87
CA GLU A 605 19.34 -16.97 11.13
C GLU A 605 19.80 -15.56 11.58
N TYR A 606 20.86 -15.48 12.38
CA TYR A 606 21.49 -14.22 12.85
C TYR A 606 23.01 -14.29 13.03
N ASP A 607 23.64 -15.39 12.61
CA ASP A 607 25.10 -15.55 12.58
C ASP A 607 25.79 -14.71 11.48
N ALA A 608 27.11 -14.59 11.58
CA ALA A 608 27.97 -13.88 10.64
C ALA A 608 29.10 -14.76 10.10
N LEU A 609 29.62 -14.38 8.93
CA LEU A 609 30.76 -15.06 8.30
C LEU A 609 32.09 -14.56 8.89
N PRO A 610 33.03 -15.44 9.27
CA PRO A 610 34.35 -15.08 9.79
C PRO A 610 35.08 -14.08 8.88
N GLY A 611 35.53 -12.96 9.45
CA GLY A 611 36.24 -11.89 8.73
C GLY A 611 35.41 -11.05 7.75
N ILE A 612 34.13 -11.39 7.51
CA ILE A 612 33.26 -10.73 6.51
C ILE A 612 32.10 -9.99 7.20
N GLY A 613 31.55 -10.53 8.30
CA GLY A 613 30.28 -10.06 8.89
C GLY A 613 29.08 -10.73 8.23
N HIS A 614 27.89 -10.11 8.23
CA HIS A 614 26.70 -10.65 7.55
C HIS A 614 26.80 -10.55 6.02
N GLY A 615 27.81 -11.18 5.42
CA GLY A 615 27.97 -11.31 3.96
C GLY A 615 26.89 -12.16 3.29
N CYS A 616 26.02 -12.82 4.07
CA CYS A 616 24.80 -13.48 3.63
C CYS A 616 23.51 -12.74 4.11
N GLY A 617 23.66 -11.61 4.82
CA GLY A 617 22.53 -10.77 5.25
C GLY A 617 21.65 -11.38 6.35
N HIS A 618 22.18 -12.26 7.20
CA HIS A 618 21.39 -12.93 8.25
C HIS A 618 20.75 -11.94 9.24
N ASN A 619 21.35 -10.76 9.47
CA ASN A 619 20.68 -9.66 10.19
C ASN A 619 19.30 -9.29 9.59
N LEU A 620 19.13 -9.38 8.27
CA LEU A 620 17.87 -9.15 7.57
C LEU A 620 16.96 -10.38 7.56
N ILE A 621 17.51 -11.61 7.58
CA ILE A 621 16.74 -12.85 7.77
C ILE A 621 16.13 -12.87 9.17
N ALA A 622 16.95 -12.60 10.19
CA ALA A 622 16.50 -12.30 11.54
C ALA A 622 15.42 -11.22 11.50
N THR A 623 15.68 -10.03 10.97
CA THR A 623 14.68 -8.95 10.93
C THR A 623 13.37 -9.37 10.26
N ALA A 624 13.43 -9.99 9.09
CA ALA A 624 12.24 -10.41 8.34
C ALA A 624 11.43 -11.44 9.14
N SER A 625 12.10 -12.37 9.80
CA SER A 625 11.44 -13.43 10.56
C SER A 625 11.15 -13.07 12.03
N VAL A 626 11.83 -12.08 12.64
CA VAL A 626 11.43 -11.46 13.93
C VAL A 626 10.25 -10.52 13.71
N GLY A 627 10.27 -9.75 12.62
CA GLY A 627 9.14 -8.91 12.22
C GLY A 627 7.94 -9.77 11.82
N ALA A 628 8.20 -10.98 11.31
CA ALA A 628 7.18 -12.00 11.21
C ALA A 628 6.84 -12.69 12.55
N PHE A 629 7.56 -12.47 13.70
CA PHE A 629 7.44 -13.16 15.02
C PHE A 629 6.15 -12.91 15.76
N LEU A 630 5.10 -13.30 15.06
CA LEU A 630 3.77 -13.62 15.45
C LEU A 630 3.41 -14.86 14.56
N GLY A 631 4.31 -15.78 14.14
CA GLY A 631 5.50 -16.39 14.80
C GLY A 631 6.89 -16.45 14.06
N LYS A 632 7.91 -17.16 14.60
CA LYS A 632 9.33 -17.23 14.11
C LYS A 632 9.99 -18.57 14.44
N ARG A 633 11.16 -18.94 13.84
CA ARG A 633 12.31 -19.63 14.52
C ARG A 633 13.60 -20.06 13.77
N CYS A 634 14.75 -19.72 14.35
CA CYS A 634 16.16 -19.84 13.91
C CYS A 634 16.75 -21.14 13.32
N GLY A 635 18.06 -21.06 13.01
CA GLY A 635 18.85 -21.98 12.15
C GLY A 635 18.73 -23.45 12.52
N LYS A 636 18.67 -24.32 11.50
CA LYS A 636 17.72 -25.44 11.51
C LYS A 636 18.39 -26.81 11.64
N GLY A 637 19.60 -26.97 11.10
CA GLY A 637 20.25 -28.27 10.95
C GLY A 637 20.46 -29.02 12.28
N GLU A 638 20.93 -28.30 13.31
CA GLU A 638 21.15 -28.88 14.65
C GLU A 638 19.86 -28.93 15.48
N LEU A 639 18.91 -28.00 15.22
CA LEU A 639 17.58 -27.98 15.82
C LEU A 639 16.70 -29.18 15.41
N ILE A 640 16.80 -29.62 14.15
CA ILE A 640 16.13 -30.83 13.64
C ILE A 640 16.57 -32.05 14.48
N ASN A 641 17.88 -32.25 14.63
CA ASN A 641 18.43 -33.39 15.37
C ASN A 641 18.05 -33.36 16.86
N SER A 642 17.74 -32.17 17.38
CA SER A 642 17.37 -31.93 18.78
C SER A 642 15.85 -31.79 18.99
N GLY A 643 15.04 -32.11 17.97
CA GLY A 643 13.58 -32.28 18.10
C GLY A 643 12.70 -31.06 17.81
N ALA A 644 13.24 -29.94 17.31
CA ALA A 644 12.48 -28.69 17.13
C ALA A 644 11.32 -28.76 16.11
N PHE A 645 11.27 -29.81 15.28
CA PHE A 645 10.21 -30.07 14.29
C PHE A 645 9.43 -31.36 14.60
N SER A 646 9.40 -31.80 15.87
CA SER A 646 8.70 -33.02 16.31
C SER A 646 7.49 -32.68 17.19
N PRO A 647 6.29 -33.25 16.93
CA PRO A 647 5.94 -34.14 15.82
C PRO A 647 5.77 -33.38 14.48
N PRO A 648 6.27 -33.90 13.34
CA PRO A 648 6.18 -33.22 12.04
C PRO A 648 4.75 -33.16 11.46
N GLU A 649 3.87 -34.08 11.85
CA GLU A 649 2.48 -34.14 11.38
C GLU A 649 1.65 -32.90 11.75
N ASP A 650 1.93 -32.28 12.90
CA ASP A 650 1.23 -31.08 13.40
C ASP A 650 1.69 -29.79 12.70
N ILE A 651 2.86 -29.82 12.04
CA ILE A 651 3.45 -28.67 11.34
C ILE A 651 2.89 -28.59 9.92
N ALA A 652 2.15 -27.52 9.65
CA ALA A 652 1.48 -27.24 8.38
C ALA A 652 2.33 -26.40 7.41
N ALA A 653 3.27 -25.58 7.92
CA ALA A 653 4.31 -24.96 7.11
C ALA A 653 5.53 -24.52 7.96
N ALA A 654 6.72 -24.54 7.35
CA ALA A 654 7.91 -23.80 7.78
C ALA A 654 8.24 -22.69 6.77
N ILE A 655 8.44 -21.44 7.20
CA ILE A 655 8.48 -20.25 6.32
C ILE A 655 9.78 -19.45 6.46
N MET A 656 10.44 -19.10 5.36
CA MET A 656 11.65 -18.26 5.37
C MET A 656 11.76 -17.38 4.12
N ALA A 657 12.48 -16.25 4.23
CA ALA A 657 12.96 -15.50 3.07
C ALA A 657 14.42 -15.03 3.26
N HIS A 658 15.24 -15.11 2.20
CA HIS A 658 16.64 -14.65 2.18
C HIS A 658 16.81 -13.31 1.43
N PRO A 659 17.70 -12.40 1.87
CA PRO A 659 18.11 -11.24 1.08
C PRO A 659 19.03 -11.65 -0.07
N VAL A 660 18.80 -11.12 -1.28
CA VAL A 660 19.67 -11.33 -2.45
C VAL A 660 20.01 -10.01 -3.14
N PRO A 661 21.17 -9.91 -3.83
CA PRO A 661 21.43 -8.81 -4.76
C PRO A 661 20.33 -8.74 -5.82
N SER A 662 19.87 -7.54 -6.17
CA SER A 662 18.84 -7.36 -7.21
C SER A 662 19.23 -7.98 -8.57
N SER A 663 20.54 -8.05 -8.86
CA SER A 663 21.10 -8.68 -10.06
C SER A 663 20.88 -10.20 -10.16
N ILE A 664 20.50 -10.89 -9.08
CA ILE A 664 20.20 -12.33 -9.11
C ILE A 664 18.84 -12.62 -9.75
N ILE A 665 17.83 -11.77 -9.52
CA ILE A 665 16.45 -12.02 -9.98
C ILE A 665 16.25 -11.52 -11.43
N GLY A 666 17.08 -10.58 -11.89
CA GLY A 666 17.19 -10.20 -13.30
C GLY A 666 17.83 -8.82 -13.51
N PRO A 667 18.23 -8.48 -14.76
CA PRO A 667 18.71 -7.13 -15.09
C PRO A 667 17.58 -6.09 -15.09
N ASP A 668 16.35 -6.54 -15.31
CA ASP A 668 15.13 -5.73 -15.23
C ASP A 668 14.62 -5.74 -13.78
N LEU A 669 14.67 -4.58 -13.10
CA LEU A 669 14.26 -4.36 -11.70
C LEU A 669 12.72 -4.47 -11.45
N ARG A 670 12.01 -5.32 -12.21
CA ARG A 670 10.55 -5.49 -12.16
C ARG A 670 10.08 -6.29 -10.95
N PHE A 671 10.95 -7.10 -10.35
CA PHE A 671 10.63 -7.97 -9.23
C PHE A 671 11.38 -7.54 -7.98
N SER A 672 10.65 -7.32 -6.89
CA SER A 672 11.24 -6.98 -5.59
C SER A 672 11.65 -8.21 -4.77
N GLY A 673 11.27 -9.41 -5.23
CA GLY A 673 11.64 -10.69 -4.62
C GLY A 673 11.23 -11.89 -5.47
N LEU A 674 11.40 -13.07 -4.90
CA LEU A 674 11.19 -14.39 -5.50
C LEU A 674 10.41 -15.29 -4.53
N ALA A 675 9.48 -16.11 -5.03
CA ALA A 675 8.78 -17.10 -4.22
C ALA A 675 9.47 -18.49 -4.24
N GLY A 676 9.97 -18.93 -5.39
CA GLY A 676 10.62 -20.23 -5.59
C GLY A 676 12.01 -20.16 -6.23
N PHE A 677 13.04 -20.58 -5.49
CA PHE A 677 14.37 -20.88 -6.05
C PHE A 677 14.39 -22.15 -6.92
N ARG A 678 14.42 -21.99 -8.25
CA ARG A 678 14.73 -23.11 -9.15
C ARG A 678 16.18 -23.57 -8.93
N LEU A 679 16.40 -24.61 -8.13
CA LEU A 679 17.74 -25.09 -7.80
C LEU A 679 18.34 -26.00 -8.88
N ILE A 680 19.63 -25.84 -9.14
CA ILE A 680 20.43 -26.81 -9.93
C ILE A 680 20.57 -28.11 -9.13
N SER A 681 20.54 -29.26 -9.81
CA SER A 681 20.94 -30.54 -9.22
C SER A 681 22.35 -30.45 -8.63
N SER A 682 22.43 -30.40 -7.30
CA SER A 682 23.65 -30.11 -6.56
C SER A 682 23.75 -31.02 -5.34
N HIS A 683 24.53 -32.09 -5.43
CA HIS A 683 24.87 -32.90 -4.26
C HIS A 683 25.95 -32.18 -3.47
N GLN A 684 25.57 -31.66 -2.30
CA GLN A 684 26.49 -31.16 -1.29
C GLN A 684 26.58 -32.19 -0.18
N PHE A 685 27.79 -32.57 0.23
CA PHE A 685 27.97 -33.62 1.22
C PHE A 685 29.34 -33.52 1.90
N ARG A 686 29.42 -33.98 3.14
CA ARG A 686 30.71 -34.23 3.82
C ARG A 686 31.06 -35.70 3.76
N VAL A 687 32.35 -35.97 3.77
CA VAL A 687 32.93 -37.32 3.81
C VAL A 687 33.92 -37.40 4.95
N GLU A 688 33.73 -38.37 5.83
CA GLU A 688 34.67 -38.67 6.90
C GLU A 688 35.45 -39.94 6.57
N PHE A 689 36.78 -39.89 6.70
CA PHE A 689 37.64 -41.06 6.70
C PHE A 689 38.05 -41.36 8.14
N ARG A 690 37.90 -42.62 8.56
CA ARG A 690 38.29 -43.11 9.89
C ARG A 690 39.29 -44.26 9.75
N GLY A 691 40.47 -44.05 10.30
CA GLY A 691 41.58 -44.99 10.35
C GLY A 691 41.96 -45.34 11.78
N HIS A 692 43.27 -45.38 12.06
CA HIS A 692 43.81 -45.74 13.37
C HIS A 692 45.15 -45.02 13.60
N ALA A 693 45.27 -44.36 14.75
CA ALA A 693 46.47 -43.61 15.10
C ALA A 693 47.62 -44.54 15.49
N ALA A 694 48.82 -44.23 15.01
CA ALA A 694 50.06 -44.89 15.38
C ALA A 694 51.23 -43.89 15.36
N HIS A 695 52.35 -44.23 15.99
CA HIS A 695 53.55 -43.40 15.96
C HIS A 695 54.20 -43.46 14.57
N ALA A 696 54.14 -42.39 13.80
CA ALA A 696 54.44 -42.40 12.35
C ALA A 696 55.87 -42.87 12.02
N ALA A 697 56.85 -42.56 12.88
CA ALA A 697 58.24 -43.00 12.70
C ALA A 697 58.59 -44.33 13.42
N GLY A 698 57.70 -44.85 14.26
CA GLY A 698 58.02 -45.94 15.20
C GLY A 698 57.28 -47.24 14.91
N GLN A 699 55.99 -47.14 14.60
CA GLN A 699 55.08 -48.27 14.36
C GLN A 699 54.06 -47.94 13.24
N PRO A 700 54.47 -47.41 12.06
CA PRO A 700 53.53 -46.99 11.02
C PRO A 700 52.68 -48.14 10.45
N TRP A 701 53.18 -49.38 10.50
CA TRP A 701 52.46 -50.58 10.03
C TRP A 701 51.26 -50.96 10.90
N ASP A 702 51.17 -50.46 12.15
CA ASP A 702 50.03 -50.65 13.03
C ASP A 702 48.96 -49.54 12.83
N GLY A 703 49.26 -48.51 12.03
CA GLY A 703 48.37 -47.38 11.75
C GLY A 703 47.58 -47.52 10.45
N VAL A 704 46.49 -46.76 10.37
CA VAL A 704 45.64 -46.64 9.16
C VAL A 704 45.42 -45.14 8.91
N ASN A 705 45.97 -44.59 7.83
CA ASN A 705 46.09 -43.14 7.66
C ASN A 705 44.89 -42.52 6.92
N ALA A 706 44.03 -41.84 7.68
CA ALA A 706 42.87 -41.12 7.15
C ALA A 706 43.25 -39.87 6.33
N LEU A 707 44.44 -39.28 6.52
CA LEU A 707 44.88 -38.15 5.70
C LEU A 707 45.25 -38.62 4.29
N ASP A 708 45.99 -39.71 4.18
CA ASP A 708 46.35 -40.31 2.88
C ASP A 708 45.08 -40.72 2.11
N ALA A 709 44.05 -41.20 2.82
CA ALA A 709 42.76 -41.53 2.22
C ALA A 709 42.11 -40.33 1.54
N ALA A 710 42.11 -39.16 2.20
CA ALA A 710 41.58 -37.92 1.65
C ALA A 710 42.43 -37.33 0.52
N VAL A 711 43.76 -37.44 0.59
CA VAL A 711 44.69 -37.01 -0.48
C VAL A 711 44.51 -37.88 -1.73
N ALA A 712 44.39 -39.19 -1.57
CA ALA A 712 44.08 -40.12 -2.65
C ALA A 712 42.69 -39.83 -3.24
N ALA A 713 41.68 -39.65 -2.39
CA ALA A 713 40.32 -39.31 -2.79
C ALA A 713 40.25 -37.98 -3.58
N TYR A 714 40.95 -36.93 -3.12
CA TYR A 714 41.04 -35.65 -3.84
C TYR A 714 41.72 -35.80 -5.21
N SER A 715 42.80 -36.59 -5.26
CA SER A 715 43.53 -36.88 -6.50
C SER A 715 42.66 -37.65 -7.51
N ASN A 716 41.92 -38.65 -7.06
CA ASN A 716 40.98 -39.42 -7.87
C ASN A 716 39.90 -38.51 -8.49
N VAL A 717 39.31 -37.61 -7.69
CA VAL A 717 38.32 -36.64 -8.19
C VAL A 717 38.95 -35.60 -9.13
N ALA A 718 40.21 -35.21 -8.91
CA ALA A 718 40.93 -34.33 -9.82
C ALA A 718 41.13 -34.96 -11.21
N LEU A 719 41.43 -36.26 -11.28
CA LEU A 719 41.51 -37.02 -12.54
C LEU A 719 40.12 -37.17 -13.20
N LEU A 720 39.07 -37.41 -12.40
CA LEU A 720 37.69 -37.52 -12.90
C LEU A 720 37.24 -36.28 -13.68
N ARG A 721 37.72 -35.07 -13.31
CA ARG A 721 37.37 -33.80 -13.99
C ARG A 721 37.72 -33.75 -15.48
N GLN A 722 38.62 -34.60 -15.99
CA GLN A 722 38.85 -34.71 -17.44
C GLN A 722 37.65 -35.33 -18.18
N GLN A 723 36.81 -36.08 -17.47
CA GLN A 723 35.74 -36.93 -18.01
C GLN A 723 34.34 -36.48 -17.54
N ILE A 724 34.17 -35.21 -17.16
CA ILE A 724 32.88 -34.58 -16.86
C ILE A 724 32.47 -33.65 -18.00
N HIS A 725 31.17 -33.34 -18.12
CA HIS A 725 30.68 -32.49 -19.20
C HIS A 725 31.04 -31.00 -18.97
N PRO A 726 31.18 -30.16 -20.02
CA PRO A 726 31.56 -28.74 -19.86
C PRO A 726 30.64 -27.86 -18.98
N ASP A 727 29.41 -28.29 -18.68
CA ASP A 727 28.46 -27.64 -17.75
C ASP A 727 28.49 -28.22 -16.32
N GLU A 728 29.24 -29.30 -16.09
CA GLU A 728 29.35 -29.99 -14.80
C GLU A 728 30.49 -29.43 -13.95
N ARG A 729 30.33 -29.40 -12.63
CA ARG A 729 31.35 -28.88 -11.71
C ARG A 729 31.48 -29.76 -10.47
N VAL A 730 32.72 -30.01 -10.05
CA VAL A 730 33.05 -30.74 -8.83
C VAL A 730 34.12 -29.98 -8.04
N HIS A 731 33.80 -29.56 -6.83
CA HIS A 731 34.66 -28.80 -5.92
C HIS A 731 34.70 -29.50 -4.56
N GLY A 732 35.83 -29.39 -3.85
CA GLY A 732 35.90 -29.89 -2.48
C GLY A 732 37.08 -29.31 -1.69
N VAL A 733 37.02 -29.47 -0.37
CA VAL A 733 38.00 -28.97 0.60
C VAL A 733 38.25 -30.04 1.66
N ILE A 734 39.45 -30.08 2.23
CA ILE A 734 39.74 -30.85 3.45
C ILE A 734 39.48 -29.89 4.64
N GLU A 735 38.41 -30.12 5.40
CA GLU A 735 38.05 -29.32 6.58
C GLU A 735 38.94 -29.66 7.78
N VAL A 736 39.26 -30.95 7.94
CA VAL A 736 40.08 -31.49 9.05
C VAL A 736 41.04 -32.49 8.44
N GLY A 737 42.35 -32.30 8.64
CA GLY A 737 43.43 -33.08 7.98
C GLY A 737 44.55 -33.56 8.91
N GLY A 738 44.26 -33.74 10.20
CA GLY A 738 45.28 -34.03 11.21
C GLY A 738 46.03 -32.79 11.72
N THR A 739 46.68 -32.91 12.87
CA THR A 739 47.26 -31.77 13.61
C THR A 739 48.73 -31.96 14.05
N VAL A 740 49.25 -33.19 14.04
CA VAL A 740 50.59 -33.52 14.57
C VAL A 740 51.34 -34.42 13.58
N PRO A 741 52.43 -33.97 12.94
CA PRO A 741 53.15 -34.76 11.92
C PRO A 741 53.76 -36.09 12.39
N GLY A 742 53.99 -36.25 13.70
CA GLY A 742 54.54 -37.48 14.28
C GLY A 742 53.52 -38.60 14.53
N VAL A 743 52.24 -38.35 14.29
CA VAL A 743 51.13 -39.27 14.54
C VAL A 743 50.40 -39.54 13.22
N ILE A 744 50.12 -40.80 12.93
CA ILE A 744 49.26 -41.19 11.80
C ILE A 744 47.85 -40.66 12.05
N THR A 745 47.32 -39.84 11.14
CA THR A 745 45.99 -39.23 11.26
C THR A 745 44.90 -40.31 11.24
N ASP A 746 44.10 -40.39 12.30
CA ASP A 746 43.01 -41.36 12.46
C ASP A 746 41.65 -40.84 11.98
N TYR A 747 41.48 -39.53 11.85
CA TYR A 747 40.26 -38.89 11.36
C TYR A 747 40.54 -37.72 10.42
N THR A 748 39.86 -37.72 9.27
CA THR A 748 39.91 -36.66 8.27
C THR A 748 38.50 -36.38 7.77
N ARG A 749 38.15 -35.10 7.58
CA ARG A 749 36.86 -34.71 7.01
C ARG A 749 37.03 -33.82 5.78
N MET A 750 36.29 -34.15 4.73
CA MET A 750 36.21 -33.37 3.50
C MET A 750 34.78 -32.88 3.28
N HIS A 751 34.64 -31.76 2.57
CA HIS A 751 33.36 -31.20 2.14
C HIS A 751 33.36 -31.06 0.62
N TRP A 752 32.35 -31.60 -0.05
CA TRP A 752 32.26 -31.73 -1.50
C TRP A 752 30.96 -31.14 -2.05
N HIS A 753 31.07 -30.56 -3.24
CA HIS A 753 29.96 -30.01 -4.04
C HIS A 753 30.04 -30.58 -5.46
N VAL A 754 28.98 -31.25 -5.91
CA VAL A 754 28.84 -31.84 -7.25
C VAL A 754 27.62 -31.25 -7.93
N ARG A 755 27.78 -30.66 -9.13
CA ARG A 755 26.73 -29.91 -9.84
C ARG A 755 26.61 -30.36 -11.29
N SER A 756 25.38 -30.52 -11.78
CA SER A 756 25.06 -30.77 -13.20
C SER A 756 23.75 -30.10 -13.59
N SER A 757 23.54 -29.84 -14.89
CA SER A 757 22.37 -29.12 -15.41
C SER A 757 21.04 -29.90 -15.31
N THR A 758 21.07 -31.21 -15.03
CA THR A 758 19.85 -32.01 -14.79
C THR A 758 20.01 -32.95 -13.60
N VAL A 759 18.90 -33.34 -12.96
CA VAL A 759 18.88 -34.23 -11.79
C VAL A 759 19.56 -35.58 -12.08
N GLU A 760 19.14 -36.26 -13.14
CA GLU A 760 19.67 -37.57 -13.57
C GLU A 760 21.18 -37.52 -13.92
N ARG A 761 21.68 -36.39 -14.43
CA ARG A 761 23.12 -36.20 -14.69
C ARG A 761 23.89 -35.87 -13.41
N GLY A 762 23.29 -35.10 -12.50
CA GLY A 762 23.85 -34.81 -11.17
C GLY A 762 24.07 -36.08 -10.36
N GLU A 763 23.06 -36.96 -10.32
CA GLU A 763 23.14 -38.26 -9.63
C GLU A 763 24.22 -39.16 -10.25
N ARG A 764 24.25 -39.29 -11.59
CA ARG A 764 25.32 -40.05 -12.28
C ARG A 764 26.72 -39.49 -11.99
N LEU A 765 26.88 -38.18 -11.92
CA LEU A 765 28.16 -37.56 -11.56
C LEU A 765 28.50 -37.76 -10.08
N PHE A 766 27.51 -37.67 -9.19
CA PHE A 766 27.66 -37.94 -7.76
C PHE A 766 28.14 -39.36 -7.50
N GLN A 767 27.54 -40.38 -8.14
CA GLN A 767 28.00 -41.77 -8.01
C GLN A 767 29.44 -41.98 -8.50
N ARG A 768 29.86 -41.28 -9.57
CA ARG A 768 31.26 -41.31 -10.05
C ARG A 768 32.23 -40.66 -9.06
N VAL A 769 31.84 -39.52 -8.47
CA VAL A 769 32.61 -38.86 -7.41
C VAL A 769 32.67 -39.75 -6.15
N LYS A 770 31.56 -40.34 -5.75
CA LYS A 770 31.46 -41.30 -4.63
C LYS A 770 32.44 -42.47 -4.80
N ALA A 771 32.50 -43.07 -5.98
CA ALA A 771 33.46 -44.13 -6.30
C ALA A 771 34.93 -43.67 -6.19
N CYS A 772 35.26 -42.44 -6.60
CA CYS A 772 36.60 -41.87 -6.42
C CYS A 772 37.01 -41.71 -4.95
N LEU A 773 36.05 -41.39 -4.08
CA LEU A 773 36.24 -41.21 -2.64
C LEU A 773 36.35 -42.56 -1.92
N GLU A 774 35.48 -43.52 -2.26
CA GLU A 774 35.51 -44.91 -1.79
C GLU A 774 36.83 -45.60 -2.18
N ALA A 775 37.37 -45.33 -3.38
CA ALA A 775 38.67 -45.83 -3.79
C ALA A 775 39.83 -45.29 -2.90
N GLY A 776 39.74 -44.04 -2.41
CA GLY A 776 40.72 -43.48 -1.47
C GLY A 776 40.68 -44.15 -0.10
N ALA A 777 39.47 -44.48 0.39
CA ALA A 777 39.29 -45.26 1.61
C ALA A 777 39.82 -46.70 1.44
N ALA A 778 39.43 -47.38 0.35
CA ALA A 778 39.82 -48.75 0.07
C ALA A 778 41.34 -48.92 -0.10
N ALA A 779 42.01 -47.97 -0.77
CA ALA A 779 43.46 -48.00 -0.99
C ALA A 779 44.28 -47.85 0.31
N THR A 780 43.68 -47.28 1.37
CA THR A 780 44.35 -47.02 2.66
C THR A 780 43.85 -47.89 3.80
N GLY A 781 42.79 -48.69 3.60
CA GLY A 781 42.13 -49.46 4.65
C GLY A 781 41.21 -48.65 5.57
N CYS A 782 40.96 -47.38 5.26
CA CYS A 782 40.08 -46.53 6.05
C CYS A 782 38.60 -46.93 5.90
N ARG A 783 37.81 -46.67 6.94
CA ARG A 783 36.35 -46.64 6.85
C ARG A 783 35.91 -45.27 6.33
N ILE A 784 34.86 -45.25 5.52
CA ILE A 784 34.28 -44.02 4.95
C ILE A 784 32.84 -43.83 5.45
N ASN A 785 32.49 -42.59 5.79
CA ASN A 785 31.14 -42.19 6.16
C ASN A 785 30.69 -40.99 5.30
N TYR A 786 29.42 -40.95 4.91
CA TYR A 786 28.83 -39.88 4.10
C TYR A 786 27.77 -39.13 4.89
N ILE A 787 27.88 -37.80 4.90
CA ILE A 787 26.88 -36.90 5.49
C ILE A 787 26.30 -36.09 4.32
N LEU A 788 25.17 -36.53 3.78
CA LEU A 788 24.49 -35.87 2.68
C LEU A 788 23.76 -34.61 3.19
N GLN A 789 23.83 -33.52 2.44
CA GLN A 789 23.01 -32.33 2.66
C GLN A 789 21.85 -32.33 1.66
N VAL A 790 20.66 -32.00 2.15
CA VAL A 790 19.41 -32.22 1.42
C VAL A 790 19.02 -30.98 0.62
N LEU A 791 18.48 -31.17 -0.59
CA LEU A 791 18.03 -30.09 -1.47
C LEU A 791 16.63 -29.60 -1.07
N LEU A 792 16.40 -28.30 -1.20
CA LEU A 792 15.11 -27.66 -0.90
C LEU A 792 13.98 -28.17 -1.83
N SER A 793 12.89 -28.64 -1.22
CA SER A 793 11.59 -28.91 -1.86
C SER A 793 10.80 -27.61 -2.05
N GLN A 794 10.06 -27.50 -3.15
CA GLN A 794 9.39 -26.25 -3.58
C GLN A 794 7.88 -26.45 -3.71
N LEU A 795 7.12 -25.92 -2.76
CA LEU A 795 5.67 -26.12 -2.71
C LEU A 795 4.92 -25.04 -3.49
N HIS A 796 4.45 -25.41 -4.69
CA HIS A 796 3.81 -24.50 -5.64
C HIS A 796 2.63 -23.71 -5.02
N THR A 797 1.82 -24.34 -4.17
CA THR A 797 0.72 -23.71 -3.42
C THR A 797 1.21 -22.58 -2.52
N LEU A 798 2.30 -22.79 -1.76
CA LEU A 798 2.85 -21.77 -0.86
C LEU A 798 3.49 -20.63 -1.66
N CYS A 799 4.26 -20.96 -2.70
CA CYS A 799 4.89 -19.97 -3.58
C CYS A 799 3.84 -19.07 -4.25
N LYS A 800 2.79 -19.66 -4.83
CA LYS A 800 1.70 -18.90 -5.46
C LYS A 800 0.94 -18.04 -4.45
N THR A 801 0.63 -18.58 -3.27
CA THR A 801 -0.05 -17.83 -2.20
C THR A 801 0.78 -16.62 -1.76
N TYR A 802 2.10 -16.77 -1.63
CA TYR A 802 3.01 -15.68 -1.29
C TYR A 802 3.06 -14.59 -2.37
N VAL A 803 3.06 -14.96 -3.66
CA VAL A 803 2.97 -13.98 -4.77
C VAL A 803 1.65 -13.21 -4.70
N GLU A 804 0.52 -13.89 -4.49
CA GLU A 804 -0.81 -13.28 -4.34
C GLU A 804 -0.88 -12.32 -3.15
N ASP A 805 -0.25 -12.67 -2.03
CA ASP A 805 -0.24 -11.84 -0.81
C ASP A 805 0.69 -10.63 -0.92
N MET A 806 1.87 -10.80 -1.52
CA MET A 806 2.81 -9.70 -1.75
C MET A 806 2.27 -8.66 -2.75
N ALA A 807 1.51 -9.10 -3.77
CA ALA A 807 0.83 -8.19 -4.69
C ALA A 807 -0.15 -7.23 -3.97
N LYS A 808 -0.83 -7.69 -2.92
CA LYS A 808 -1.77 -6.87 -2.12
C LYS A 808 -1.08 -5.74 -1.34
N ILE A 809 0.21 -5.87 -1.04
CA ILE A 809 1.02 -4.83 -0.40
C ILE A 809 1.87 -4.02 -1.40
N GLY A 810 1.59 -4.15 -2.71
CA GLY A 810 2.23 -3.40 -3.79
C GLY A 810 3.57 -3.99 -4.27
N GLU A 811 3.89 -5.23 -3.90
CA GLU A 811 5.16 -5.87 -4.23
C GLU A 811 5.00 -6.90 -5.36
N THR A 812 5.82 -6.78 -6.40
CA THR A 812 5.81 -7.73 -7.53
C THR A 812 6.86 -8.81 -7.29
N ILE A 813 6.41 -10.04 -7.05
CA ILE A 813 7.27 -11.19 -6.75
C ILE A 813 7.31 -12.14 -7.93
N ALA A 814 8.50 -12.54 -8.36
CA ALA A 814 8.65 -13.60 -9.35
C ALA A 814 8.24 -14.94 -8.71
N LEU A 815 7.39 -15.72 -9.40
CA LEU A 815 7.01 -17.05 -8.91
C LEU A 815 8.23 -17.96 -8.84
N ASP A 816 8.95 -18.09 -9.96
CA ASP A 816 10.13 -18.92 -10.11
C ASP A 816 11.29 -18.14 -10.76
N MET A 817 12.53 -18.61 -10.56
CA MET A 817 13.71 -18.08 -11.26
C MET A 817 13.71 -18.50 -12.74
N PRO A 818 14.02 -17.59 -13.68
CA PRO A 818 14.13 -17.94 -15.11
C PRO A 818 15.27 -18.93 -15.36
N GLU A 819 16.40 -18.74 -14.70
CA GLU A 819 17.58 -19.61 -14.78
C GLU A 819 17.84 -20.34 -13.45
N PRO A 820 18.23 -21.63 -13.47
CA PRO A 820 18.54 -22.38 -12.27
C PRO A 820 19.67 -21.75 -11.43
N ALA A 821 19.42 -21.56 -10.14
CA ALA A 821 20.38 -20.99 -9.19
C ALA A 821 21.16 -22.08 -8.44
N SER A 822 22.42 -21.80 -8.09
CA SER A 822 23.22 -22.65 -7.20
C SER A 822 23.27 -22.04 -5.79
N VAL A 823 22.14 -22.10 -5.10
CA VAL A 823 21.99 -21.69 -3.70
C VAL A 823 21.92 -22.96 -2.82
N SER A 824 22.54 -22.90 -1.64
CA SER A 824 22.50 -23.97 -0.65
C SER A 824 22.07 -23.37 0.69
N THR A 825 21.19 -24.07 1.39
CA THR A 825 20.52 -23.61 2.61
C THR A 825 20.21 -24.82 3.48
N ASP A 826 20.25 -24.66 4.79
CA ASP A 826 19.77 -25.67 5.74
C ASP A 826 18.23 -25.78 5.76
N MET A 827 17.51 -24.84 5.12
CA MET A 827 16.07 -24.95 4.88
C MET A 827 15.72 -26.18 4.02
N GLY A 828 16.67 -26.69 3.23
CA GLY A 828 16.52 -27.96 2.53
C GLY A 828 16.42 -29.18 3.44
N ASN A 829 16.94 -29.11 4.66
CA ASN A 829 16.76 -30.18 5.65
C ASN A 829 15.37 -30.12 6.30
N VAL A 830 14.80 -28.91 6.49
CA VAL A 830 13.43 -28.74 7.02
C VAL A 830 12.39 -29.16 5.98
N SER A 831 12.62 -28.83 4.71
CA SER A 831 11.67 -29.08 3.61
C SER A 831 11.47 -30.55 3.23
N HIS A 832 12.16 -31.49 3.90
CA HIS A 832 11.92 -32.93 3.78
C HIS A 832 11.24 -33.53 5.02
N LEU A 833 11.09 -32.74 6.09
CA LEU A 833 10.38 -33.14 7.31
C LEU A 833 8.98 -32.54 7.37
N VAL A 834 8.83 -31.30 6.89
CA VAL A 834 7.58 -30.55 6.96
C VAL A 834 7.38 -29.70 5.70
N PRO A 835 6.13 -29.42 5.30
CA PRO A 835 5.84 -28.52 4.19
C PRO A 835 6.54 -27.18 4.39
N SER A 836 7.20 -26.66 3.36
CA SER A 836 8.15 -25.56 3.52
C SER A 836 8.07 -24.52 2.41
N PHE A 837 8.30 -23.25 2.78
CA PHE A 837 8.42 -22.11 1.88
C PHE A 837 9.77 -21.41 2.12
N HIS A 838 10.51 -21.14 1.04
CA HIS A 838 11.76 -20.39 1.08
C HIS A 838 11.85 -19.42 -0.10
N GLY A 839 11.44 -18.18 0.14
CA GLY A 839 11.52 -17.09 -0.83
C GLY A 839 12.83 -16.30 -0.77
N ALA A 840 12.93 -15.28 -1.61
CA ALA A 840 13.96 -14.26 -1.56
C ALA A 840 13.36 -12.84 -1.65
N PHE A 841 14.08 -11.84 -1.12
CA PHE A 841 13.79 -10.43 -1.34
C PHE A 841 15.05 -9.68 -1.78
N THR A 842 14.88 -8.71 -2.68
CA THR A 842 15.99 -7.93 -3.21
C THR A 842 16.48 -6.90 -2.21
N ILE A 843 17.79 -6.70 -2.17
CA ILE A 843 18.40 -5.54 -1.52
C ILE A 843 19.21 -4.74 -2.56
N THR A 844 19.21 -3.41 -2.42
CA THR A 844 19.90 -2.52 -3.36
C THR A 844 21.42 -2.65 -3.20
N SER A 845 22.10 -3.15 -4.23
CA SER A 845 23.56 -3.23 -4.30
C SER A 845 24.07 -2.87 -5.70
N ALA A 846 25.36 -2.57 -5.85
CA ALA A 846 25.95 -2.43 -7.17
C ALA A 846 25.96 -3.79 -7.93
N PRO A 847 25.95 -3.81 -9.28
CA PRO A 847 25.80 -5.05 -10.06
C PRO A 847 26.94 -6.07 -9.86
N ASP A 848 28.12 -5.62 -9.42
CA ASP A 848 29.31 -6.45 -9.15
C ASP A 848 29.32 -7.07 -7.74
N VAL A 849 28.29 -6.80 -6.91
CA VAL A 849 28.23 -7.26 -5.52
C VAL A 849 27.68 -8.68 -5.45
N ALA A 850 28.58 -9.66 -5.33
CA ALA A 850 28.23 -11.04 -5.00
C ALA A 850 27.91 -11.21 -3.50
N MET A 851 27.06 -12.19 -3.18
CA MET A 851 26.90 -12.69 -1.82
C MET A 851 28.22 -13.24 -1.27
N HIS A 852 28.33 -13.34 0.06
CA HIS A 852 29.54 -13.69 0.80
C HIS A 852 30.71 -12.73 0.58
N SER A 853 30.43 -11.45 0.26
CA SER A 853 31.43 -10.41 0.12
C SER A 853 31.29 -9.32 1.19
N PRO A 854 32.38 -8.61 1.57
CA PRO A 854 32.30 -7.44 2.44
C PRO A 854 31.40 -6.33 1.86
N LYS A 855 31.34 -6.20 0.53
CA LYS A 855 30.42 -5.26 -0.14
C LYS A 855 28.95 -5.60 0.11
N PHE A 856 28.60 -6.89 0.12
CA PHE A 856 27.23 -7.33 0.43
C PHE A 856 26.88 -7.12 1.90
N ALA A 857 27.82 -7.37 2.82
CA ALA A 857 27.62 -7.05 4.24
C ALA A 857 27.33 -5.55 4.48
N VAL A 858 27.95 -4.65 3.71
CA VAL A 858 27.62 -3.22 3.73
C VAL A 858 26.22 -2.96 3.17
N ALA A 859 25.87 -3.53 2.01
CA ALA A 859 24.53 -3.37 1.41
C ALA A 859 23.40 -3.85 2.37
N ALA A 860 23.61 -4.99 3.04
CA ALA A 860 22.69 -5.58 4.01
C ALA A 860 22.56 -4.77 5.32
N SER A 861 23.40 -3.75 5.55
CA SER A 861 23.31 -2.84 6.70
C SER A 861 22.52 -1.55 6.43
N THR A 862 22.01 -1.37 5.21
CA THR A 862 21.33 -0.12 4.81
C THR A 862 19.84 -0.07 5.22
N GLU A 863 19.32 1.13 5.44
CA GLU A 863 17.89 1.34 5.74
C GLU A 863 16.97 0.85 4.61
N LYS A 864 17.40 0.96 3.35
CA LYS A 864 16.67 0.42 2.19
C LYS A 864 16.58 -1.11 2.23
N ALA A 865 17.67 -1.80 2.58
CA ALA A 865 17.68 -3.25 2.74
C ALA A 865 16.79 -3.71 3.92
N HIS A 866 16.73 -2.93 5.00
CA HIS A 866 15.80 -3.17 6.10
C HIS A 866 14.33 -2.93 5.70
N ALA A 867 14.03 -1.88 4.93
CA ALA A 867 12.67 -1.64 4.41
C ALA A 867 12.19 -2.81 3.54
N ALA A 868 13.08 -3.41 2.72
CA ALA A 868 12.81 -4.64 1.99
C ALA A 868 12.55 -5.85 2.93
N ALA A 869 13.35 -6.01 3.99
CA ALA A 869 13.15 -7.07 4.98
C ALA A 869 11.80 -6.94 5.73
N ILE A 870 11.34 -5.72 6.03
CA ILE A 870 10.01 -5.48 6.63
C ILE A 870 8.87 -5.78 5.64
N LYS A 871 9.06 -5.54 4.34
CA LYS A 871 8.10 -5.96 3.30
C LYS A 871 8.01 -7.49 3.21
N ALA A 872 9.15 -8.19 3.21
CA ALA A 872 9.20 -9.64 3.27
C ALA A 872 8.57 -10.22 4.55
N ALA A 873 8.77 -9.58 5.71
CA ALA A 873 8.14 -9.96 6.97
C ALA A 873 6.60 -9.99 6.86
N LYS A 874 6.01 -8.96 6.24
CA LYS A 874 4.55 -8.87 6.01
C LYS A 874 4.06 -10.00 5.11
N GLY A 875 4.74 -10.27 4.00
CA GLY A 875 4.39 -11.38 3.11
C GLY A 875 4.44 -12.74 3.79
N MET A 876 5.48 -13.00 4.59
CA MET A 876 5.61 -14.23 5.36
C MET A 876 4.50 -14.37 6.41
N ALA A 877 4.14 -13.30 7.12
CA ALA A 877 3.05 -13.30 8.08
C ALA A 877 1.68 -13.53 7.41
N MET A 878 1.43 -12.92 6.24
CA MET A 878 0.21 -13.15 5.45
C MET A 878 0.11 -14.62 4.99
N LEU A 879 1.20 -15.18 4.46
CA LEU A 879 1.28 -16.59 4.07
C LEU A 879 1.01 -17.53 5.26
N ALA A 880 1.58 -17.25 6.43
CA ALA A 880 1.32 -18.03 7.64
C ALA A 880 -0.16 -18.00 8.05
N ILE A 881 -0.78 -16.81 8.03
CA ILE A 881 -2.22 -16.67 8.31
C ILE A 881 -3.05 -17.45 7.29
N ARG A 882 -2.68 -17.45 6.00
CA ARG A 882 -3.35 -18.25 4.95
C ARG A 882 -3.22 -19.75 5.24
N VAL A 883 -2.04 -20.26 5.61
CA VAL A 883 -1.84 -21.68 5.99
C VAL A 883 -2.65 -22.06 7.24
N LEU A 884 -2.75 -21.17 8.23
CA LEU A 884 -3.53 -21.42 9.45
C LEU A 884 -5.04 -21.42 9.18
N THR A 885 -5.54 -20.46 8.39
CA THR A 885 -6.98 -20.17 8.26
C THR A 885 -7.66 -20.72 7.00
N ASP A 886 -6.94 -20.92 5.90
CA ASP A 886 -7.48 -21.47 4.66
C ASP A 886 -7.14 -22.97 4.53
N GLY A 887 -8.17 -23.81 4.69
CA GLY A 887 -8.04 -25.25 4.56
C GLY A 887 -7.56 -25.71 3.18
N ASN A 888 -7.82 -24.95 2.11
CA ASN A 888 -7.37 -25.28 0.76
C ASN A 888 -5.88 -24.98 0.57
N VAL A 889 -5.36 -23.91 1.16
CA VAL A 889 -3.93 -23.58 1.15
C VAL A 889 -3.15 -24.62 1.95
N ALA A 890 -3.62 -24.98 3.15
CA ALA A 890 -2.99 -26.01 3.98
C ALA A 890 -3.01 -27.40 3.31
N ALA A 891 -4.15 -27.81 2.72
CA ALA A 891 -4.26 -29.08 2.00
C ALA A 891 -3.49 -29.08 0.67
N GLY A 892 -3.38 -27.94 -0.01
CA GLY A 892 -2.51 -27.76 -1.17
C GLY A 892 -1.04 -27.94 -0.80
N ALA A 893 -0.56 -27.23 0.21
CA ALA A 893 0.82 -27.37 0.71
C ALA A 893 1.15 -28.81 1.14
N ARG A 894 0.24 -29.51 1.82
CA ARG A 894 0.44 -30.92 2.18
C ARG A 894 0.48 -31.84 0.96
N ARG A 895 -0.39 -31.65 -0.04
CA ARG A 895 -0.38 -32.45 -1.28
C ARG A 895 0.86 -32.19 -2.13
N ASP A 896 1.32 -30.94 -2.22
CA ASP A 896 2.54 -30.60 -2.95
C ASP A 896 3.75 -31.31 -2.30
N PHE A 897 3.81 -31.31 -0.96
CA PHE A 897 4.86 -31.99 -0.18
C PHE A 897 4.83 -33.51 -0.38
N GLU A 898 3.64 -34.13 -0.29
CA GLU A 898 3.46 -35.56 -0.56
C GLU A 898 3.78 -35.96 -2.02
N ALA A 899 3.65 -35.03 -2.97
CA ALA A 899 3.90 -35.27 -4.39
C ALA A 899 5.38 -35.09 -4.80
N ASP A 900 6.15 -34.27 -4.08
CA ASP A 900 7.58 -34.03 -4.36
C ASP A 900 8.48 -35.20 -3.88
N GLY A 901 7.91 -36.13 -3.09
CA GLY A 901 8.54 -37.42 -2.77
C GLY A 901 9.54 -37.41 -1.62
N SER A 902 9.47 -36.41 -0.74
CA SER A 902 10.18 -36.34 0.55
C SER A 902 9.57 -37.25 1.62
#